data_AF-A0A4Y2CLK4-F1
#
_entry.id   AF-A0A4Y2CLK4-F1
#
_cell.length_a   1.000
_cell.length_b   1.000
_cell.length_c   1.000
_cell.angle_alpha   90.00
_cell.angle_beta   90.00
_cell.angle_gamma   90.00
#
_symmetry.space_group_name_H-M   'P 1'
#
loop_
_entity.id
_entity.type
_entity.pdbx_description
1 polymer ?
#
loop_
_entity_poly.entity_id
_entity_poly.type
_entity_poly.pdbx_seq_one_letter_code
_entity_poly.pdbx_strand_id
1 'polypeptide(L)'
;MEVSKDQCSTEKSESNMNTKAGNKKKRFQSGAEKRKKQKEKEKSAEKQRKFLAAFVIQLTSNTEESSTPLHEDKSTLHPDTEAETVNVEVRNEEEFQVENITSKIDGCNIKHLDASDDSKIIESVNVSDNFRNDIALWPHSISGAARDHYLLNRPSNVGNIKNLKVEYTDRNKIYYRNISESNFYCFKANGKKEFREWLKFSETTKCIYCFVCKLFSTSNNQTKFITGYNDWKNLARSLKEHESSNFHIEAMFALKKRSVILGRIDTQLAKQLHGQQNYWREVLKRIVATVKLLSSLGIAFRGHRENVDSKRRGNFFSCIQYLSEFDSFLKNHLERYENAGSGNVSYLSHSVCDEFIALMANEVKQHLIAEVKEAMYYSIIVDSTSDVTHIDQLTFILRFVDEKGDIKERFFGFIPIESHDSAYLENVVLENLRNYSIELKNCRGQTYDNASNMSGRYTGLQARLKEHCKTATYVPCASHTLNLIGNCAAEVCTPAVSYFDFIQKVYVFFSSSTRRWNFLQKNLQDSDIKNVKRISDTRWSARADAVAALNLNYKEIQKSLIEIGEHANEKPVYKLEAKSLARKFDEYETALLTVIWDKLLQRINSVSKYLQDTQANLLKGSSLLKSLTEFINEVRKNFQDIEAEANLMTDNRQYKERRKRKYHFDENKGGEACHEEKQSFIINVHNVICDVLIAELTQRSTTYNNILNDFQIFFDGKLEEKAFETCVTNLITKYADDIEAHYFKDEVKHFIKYTKNEKVTNPMHMYKLIKDGLQSTFPNVETILKIFLTLPICNASGERSFSVLKRVKNYLRNRYVDYEDEETDCSSDISEVDLNLDTYKTSTSNRLISLTDPKYKQLTPFVSKSSQMRLGLPSTDVVGDRFGVSDRAVAAIASCVLHDVGPITGNNSDLVVDTKKLQREKA
;
A
#
# COMPACT_ATOMS: atom_id res chain seq x y z
N MET A 1 51.30 -62.58 -17.61
CA MET A 1 52.15 -63.05 -18.71
C MET A 1 52.60 -61.83 -19.51
N GLU A 2 53.90 -61.77 -19.81
CA GLU A 2 54.57 -61.22 -21.02
C GLU A 2 54.04 -59.92 -21.69
N VAL A 3 54.85 -58.83 -21.70
CA VAL A 3 55.77 -58.40 -22.80
C VAL A 3 54.98 -57.76 -23.97
N SER A 4 54.94 -56.43 -24.19
CA SER A 4 55.97 -55.37 -24.40
C SER A 4 56.36 -55.15 -25.88
N LYS A 5 56.73 -53.89 -26.20
CA LYS A 5 57.17 -53.26 -27.48
C LYS A 5 56.08 -52.41 -28.18
N ASP A 6 56.31 -51.16 -28.65
CA ASP A 6 57.44 -50.51 -29.38
C ASP A 6 57.50 -50.90 -30.89
N GLN A 7 57.87 -50.07 -31.89
CA GLN A 7 58.22 -48.63 -32.07
C GLN A 7 58.32 -48.34 -33.60
N CYS A 8 58.41 -47.14 -34.21
CA CYS A 8 58.22 -45.71 -33.86
C CYS A 8 58.14 -44.87 -35.18
N SER A 9 57.99 -43.53 -35.10
CA SER A 9 58.32 -42.51 -36.15
C SER A 9 57.47 -42.49 -37.45
N THR A 10 57.22 -41.35 -38.14
CA THR A 10 58.13 -40.27 -38.57
C THR A 10 57.53 -38.84 -38.58
N GLU A 11 58.39 -37.81 -38.75
CA GLU A 11 58.06 -36.37 -38.68
C GLU A 11 58.46 -35.59 -39.95
N LYS A 12 57.82 -34.43 -40.21
CA LYS A 12 58.38 -33.10 -40.63
C LYS A 12 57.32 -32.21 -41.33
N SER A 13 56.93 -31.05 -40.75
CA SER A 13 57.39 -29.66 -41.04
C SER A 13 56.66 -28.97 -42.23
N GLU A 14 56.22 -27.71 -42.21
CA GLU A 14 56.32 -26.63 -41.18
C GLU A 14 55.34 -25.44 -41.47
N SER A 15 55.07 -24.59 -40.46
CA SER A 15 54.35 -23.29 -40.54
C SER A 15 52.81 -23.33 -40.84
N ASN A 16 51.96 -22.35 -40.45
CA ASN A 16 52.17 -21.12 -39.66
C ASN A 16 50.90 -20.66 -38.89
N MET A 17 51.10 -20.01 -37.72
CA MET A 17 50.22 -19.14 -36.89
C MET A 17 48.73 -19.44 -36.52
N ASN A 18 48.40 -19.07 -35.27
CA ASN A 18 47.09 -18.67 -34.69
C ASN A 18 45.91 -19.68 -34.58
N THR A 19 45.80 -20.36 -33.44
CA THR A 19 44.82 -20.05 -32.34
C THR A 19 44.76 -21.19 -31.31
N LYS A 20 44.83 -20.87 -30.01
CA LYS A 20 44.44 -21.78 -28.89
C LYS A 20 44.28 -21.01 -27.58
N ALA A 21 43.13 -21.16 -26.91
CA ALA A 21 42.91 -20.71 -25.54
C ALA A 21 42.28 -21.87 -24.75
N GLY A 22 42.94 -22.29 -23.67
CA GLY A 22 42.58 -23.50 -22.91
C GLY A 22 42.24 -23.24 -21.44
N ASN A 23 41.56 -24.21 -20.83
CA ASN A 23 41.03 -24.20 -19.46
C ASN A 23 41.97 -23.59 -18.39
N LYS A 24 41.56 -22.47 -17.79
CA LYS A 24 42.19 -21.92 -16.58
C LYS A 24 41.69 -22.70 -15.33
N LYS A 25 42.51 -23.61 -14.80
CA LYS A 25 42.31 -24.14 -13.43
C LYS A 25 42.38 -22.99 -12.42
N LYS A 26 41.40 -22.88 -11.51
CA LYS A 26 41.45 -21.91 -10.40
C LYS A 26 42.63 -22.24 -9.47
N ARG A 27 43.55 -21.30 -9.27
CA ARG A 27 44.59 -21.39 -8.23
C ARG A 27 43.95 -21.15 -6.86
N PHE A 28 44.11 -22.08 -5.93
CA PHE A 28 43.78 -21.86 -4.52
C PHE A 28 44.94 -21.14 -3.82
N GLN A 29 44.62 -20.19 -2.92
CA GLN A 29 45.62 -19.47 -2.13
C GLN A 29 46.34 -20.40 -1.16
N SER A 30 47.66 -20.25 -1.09
CA SER A 30 48.54 -21.04 -0.23
C SER A 30 48.27 -20.80 1.27
N GLY A 31 48.65 -21.77 2.11
CA GLY A 31 48.61 -21.60 3.57
C GLY A 31 49.53 -20.47 4.07
N ALA A 32 50.54 -20.07 3.30
CA ALA A 32 51.37 -18.91 3.59
C ALA A 32 50.61 -17.59 3.33
N GLU A 33 49.96 -17.44 2.18
CA GLU A 33 49.13 -16.26 1.86
C GLU A 33 47.98 -16.09 2.85
N LYS A 34 47.28 -17.18 3.21
CA LYS A 34 46.20 -17.13 4.21
C LYS A 34 46.69 -16.60 5.56
N ARG A 35 47.86 -17.08 6.04
CA ARG A 35 48.48 -16.59 7.28
C ARG A 35 49.00 -15.15 7.17
N LYS A 36 49.49 -14.72 6.00
CA LYS A 36 49.86 -13.33 5.75
C LYS A 36 48.64 -12.40 5.82
N LYS A 37 47.57 -12.74 5.10
CA LYS A 37 46.31 -11.99 5.06
C LYS A 37 45.61 -11.93 6.43
N GLN A 38 45.76 -12.97 7.24
CA GLN A 38 45.30 -12.97 8.63
C GLN A 38 46.11 -11.99 9.50
N LYS A 39 47.45 -12.01 9.44
CA LYS A 39 48.29 -11.00 10.14
C LYS A 39 48.04 -9.57 9.67
N GLU A 40 47.67 -9.37 8.41
CA GLU A 40 47.26 -8.06 7.86
C GLU A 40 45.92 -7.61 8.44
N LYS A 41 44.93 -8.51 8.59
CA LYS A 41 43.68 -8.23 9.32
C LYS A 41 43.93 -7.89 10.80
N GLU A 42 44.77 -8.66 11.48
CA GLU A 42 45.09 -8.45 12.89
C GLU A 42 45.76 -7.09 13.13
N LYS A 43 46.74 -6.72 12.29
CA LYS A 43 47.34 -5.37 12.32
C LYS A 43 46.33 -4.24 12.04
N SER A 44 45.33 -4.48 11.20
CA SER A 44 44.26 -3.50 10.95
C SER A 44 43.34 -3.33 12.16
N ALA A 45 42.91 -4.44 12.77
CA ALA A 45 42.12 -4.44 13.99
C ALA A 45 42.86 -3.81 15.18
N GLU A 46 44.18 -4.05 15.30
CA GLU A 46 44.98 -3.42 16.36
C GLU A 46 45.19 -1.91 16.11
N LYS A 47 45.31 -1.46 14.85
CA LYS A 47 45.25 -0.03 14.51
C LYS A 47 43.91 0.58 14.92
N GLN A 48 42.79 -0.07 14.61
CA GLN A 48 41.45 0.40 14.99
C GLN A 48 41.27 0.47 16.51
N ARG A 49 41.75 -0.54 17.26
CA ARG A 49 41.76 -0.51 18.74
C ARG A 49 42.60 0.62 19.31
N LYS A 50 43.77 0.91 18.73
CA LYS A 50 44.62 2.04 19.17
C LYS A 50 43.99 3.40 18.84
N PHE A 51 43.26 3.51 17.73
CA PHE A 51 42.50 4.71 17.36
C PHE A 51 41.33 4.95 18.33
N LEU A 52 40.57 3.91 18.66
CA LEU A 52 39.49 3.97 19.66
C LEU A 52 40.02 4.30 21.07
N ALA A 53 41.15 3.71 21.48
CA ALA A 53 41.76 4.01 22.78
C ALA A 53 42.19 5.48 22.90
N ALA A 54 42.77 6.06 21.84
CA ALA A 54 43.11 7.48 21.81
C ALA A 54 41.85 8.38 21.92
N PHE A 55 40.76 8.00 21.24
CA PHE A 55 39.48 8.73 21.28
C PHE A 55 38.83 8.70 22.67
N VAL A 56 38.90 7.56 23.38
CA VAL A 56 38.39 7.44 24.76
C VAL A 56 39.22 8.27 25.75
N ILE A 57 40.54 8.33 25.59
CA ILE A 57 41.41 9.16 26.44
C ILE A 57 41.12 10.66 26.27
N GLN A 58 40.70 11.11 25.09
CA GLN A 58 40.26 12.50 24.85
C GLN A 58 38.88 12.84 25.47
N LEU A 59 38.11 11.85 25.92
CA LEU A 59 36.81 12.06 26.57
C LEU A 59 36.89 12.10 28.11
N THR A 60 38.02 11.71 28.70
CA THR A 60 38.19 11.58 30.17
C THR A 60 38.96 12.74 30.83
N SER A 61 39.35 13.78 30.08
CA SER A 61 40.11 14.92 30.64
C SER A 61 39.27 16.06 31.21
N ASN A 62 37.93 15.98 31.14
CA ASN A 62 37.00 17.08 31.49
C ASN A 62 35.88 16.63 32.46
N THR A 63 36.24 16.23 33.68
CA THR A 63 35.47 16.50 34.93
C THR A 63 36.27 15.99 36.13
N GLU A 64 36.45 16.84 37.14
CA GLU A 64 37.07 16.49 38.43
C GLU A 64 35.98 16.18 39.47
N GLU A 65 36.31 15.29 40.42
CA GLU A 65 35.67 15.10 41.75
C GLU A 65 34.17 14.67 41.83
N SER A 66 33.72 13.83 42.77
CA SER A 66 34.39 13.10 43.87
C SER A 66 33.64 11.80 44.28
N SER A 67 34.35 10.93 45.03
CA SER A 67 33.94 9.90 46.03
C SER A 67 32.44 9.61 46.30
N THR A 68 31.95 8.38 46.61
CA THR A 68 32.54 7.03 46.89
C THR A 68 31.41 5.94 46.82
N PRO A 69 31.70 4.61 46.87
CA PRO A 69 30.85 3.60 46.22
C PRO A 69 30.16 2.52 47.10
N LEU A 70 29.54 1.53 46.42
CA LEU A 70 29.12 0.16 46.83
C LEU A 70 27.80 -0.04 47.59
N HIS A 71 26.92 -0.89 47.03
CA HIS A 71 26.77 -2.25 47.57
C HIS A 71 26.23 -3.29 46.55
N GLU A 72 26.41 -4.57 46.88
CA GLU A 72 26.11 -5.76 46.06
C GLU A 72 24.75 -6.43 46.38
N ASP A 73 24.00 -6.77 45.33
CA ASP A 73 23.56 -8.13 44.93
C ASP A 73 22.54 -8.99 45.74
N LYS A 74 21.82 -9.85 44.99
CA LYS A 74 21.09 -11.10 45.32
C LYS A 74 19.65 -11.16 45.92
N SER A 75 18.98 -12.24 45.47
CA SER A 75 17.89 -13.04 46.08
C SER A 75 16.50 -12.41 46.33
N THR A 76 15.34 -13.07 46.20
CA THR A 76 14.73 -14.21 45.42
C THR A 76 13.44 -14.62 46.18
N LEU A 77 12.52 -15.35 45.50
CA LEU A 77 11.38 -16.14 46.02
C LEU A 77 9.97 -15.48 46.09
N HIS A 78 9.14 -15.96 45.17
CA HIS A 78 7.68 -16.19 45.21
C HIS A 78 7.23 -17.11 46.38
N PRO A 79 5.91 -17.42 46.58
CA PRO A 79 4.68 -16.86 45.99
C PRO A 79 3.82 -16.17 47.11
N ASP A 80 2.48 -16.07 47.18
CA ASP A 80 1.26 -16.50 46.44
C ASP A 80 0.12 -15.46 46.77
N THR A 81 -1.19 -15.51 46.46
CA THR A 81 -2.15 -16.53 45.94
C THR A 81 -3.21 -15.86 45.01
N GLU A 82 -3.90 -16.69 44.25
CA GLU A 82 -5.06 -16.51 43.34
C GLU A 82 -6.11 -15.40 43.67
N ALA A 83 -6.71 -14.84 42.60
CA ALA A 83 -8.02 -14.20 42.61
C ALA A 83 -8.73 -14.45 41.26
N GLU A 84 -10.04 -14.76 41.29
CA GLU A 84 -10.77 -15.32 40.15
C GLU A 84 -11.21 -14.29 39.08
N THR A 85 -11.33 -14.76 37.83
CA THR A 85 -11.85 -13.98 36.71
C THR A 85 -13.38 -13.94 36.68
N VAL A 86 -13.97 -12.75 36.59
CA VAL A 86 -15.38 -12.56 36.23
C VAL A 86 -15.47 -11.72 34.96
N ASN A 87 -16.03 -12.30 33.90
CA ASN A 87 -16.30 -11.60 32.65
C ASN A 87 -17.50 -10.65 32.79
N VAL A 88 -17.42 -9.48 32.18
CA VAL A 88 -18.57 -8.61 31.90
C VAL A 88 -18.51 -8.21 30.43
N GLU A 89 -19.63 -8.37 29.73
CA GLU A 89 -19.75 -8.13 28.29
C GLU A 89 -19.54 -6.64 27.95
N VAL A 90 -18.71 -6.35 26.95
CA VAL A 90 -18.67 -5.03 26.32
C VAL A 90 -19.86 -4.94 25.36
N ARG A 91 -20.81 -4.07 25.65
CA ARG A 91 -21.85 -3.65 24.70
C ARG A 91 -21.49 -2.30 24.10
N ASN A 92 -21.79 -2.15 22.82
CA ASN A 92 -21.40 -1.01 21.99
C ASN A 92 -21.96 0.32 22.55
N GLU A 93 -21.14 1.37 22.53
CA GLU A 93 -21.64 2.75 22.62
C GLU A 93 -22.00 3.22 21.20
N GLU A 94 -23.27 3.57 20.98
CA GLU A 94 -23.74 4.10 19.70
C GLU A 94 -23.45 5.61 19.60
N GLU A 95 -23.00 6.07 18.43
CA GLU A 95 -22.68 7.49 18.20
C GLU A 95 -23.96 8.36 18.16
N PHE A 96 -24.30 9.00 19.28
CA PHE A 96 -25.43 9.92 19.31
C PHE A 96 -25.06 11.29 18.71
N GLN A 97 -25.41 11.50 17.44
CA GLN A 97 -25.19 12.76 16.74
C GLN A 97 -26.00 13.90 17.36
N VAL A 98 -25.36 15.05 17.59
CA VAL A 98 -26.03 16.28 18.05
C VAL A 98 -26.30 17.18 16.87
N GLU A 99 -27.51 17.08 16.30
CA GLU A 99 -27.97 17.97 15.24
C GLU A 99 -28.15 19.43 15.74
N ASN A 100 -27.94 20.40 14.84
CA ASN A 100 -28.08 21.82 15.13
C ASN A 100 -29.56 22.25 15.25
N ILE A 101 -30.15 22.11 16.43
CA ILE A 101 -31.47 22.70 16.74
C ILE A 101 -31.31 24.21 17.02
N THR A 102 -31.10 24.98 15.96
CA THR A 102 -31.13 26.46 15.97
C THR A 102 -32.08 27.02 14.92
N SER A 103 -33.35 26.62 15.00
CA SER A 103 -34.46 27.38 14.40
C SER A 103 -35.78 27.12 15.16
N LYS A 104 -36.67 28.13 15.16
CA LYS A 104 -38.05 28.07 15.68
C LYS A 104 -38.23 27.80 17.19
N ILE A 105 -37.94 28.81 18.01
CA ILE A 105 -38.89 29.24 19.06
C ILE A 105 -39.06 30.77 18.96
N ASP A 106 -40.00 31.20 18.12
CA ASP A 106 -40.60 32.51 18.25
C ASP A 106 -41.70 32.48 19.33
N GLY A 107 -41.91 33.60 20.02
CA GLY A 107 -43.18 33.84 20.71
C GLY A 107 -43.35 33.22 22.11
N CYS A 108 -42.52 33.60 23.08
CA CYS A 108 -42.97 33.66 24.48
C CYS A 108 -42.53 34.98 25.14
N ASN A 109 -43.48 35.93 25.26
CA ASN A 109 -43.25 37.22 25.91
C ASN A 109 -43.15 37.04 27.44
N ILE A 110 -41.93 37.06 27.97
CA ILE A 110 -41.68 37.33 29.39
C ILE A 110 -40.97 38.68 29.47
N LYS A 111 -41.53 39.57 30.29
CA LYS A 111 -41.34 41.03 30.24
C LYS A 111 -39.86 41.46 30.32
N HIS A 112 -39.52 42.45 29.50
CA HIS A 112 -38.35 43.29 29.74
C HIS A 112 -38.35 43.82 31.19
N LEU A 113 -37.19 43.74 31.82
CA LEU A 113 -36.76 44.62 32.91
C LEU A 113 -35.54 45.34 32.38
N ASP A 114 -35.78 46.41 31.62
CA ASP A 114 -34.71 47.17 30.96
C ASP A 114 -33.80 47.85 31.97
N ALA A 115 -32.51 47.88 31.63
CA ALA A 115 -31.53 48.73 32.27
C ALA A 115 -31.22 49.90 31.33
N SER A 116 -32.07 50.92 31.40
CA SER A 116 -31.91 52.26 30.82
C SER A 116 -32.39 53.31 31.85
N ASP A 117 -31.83 54.52 31.94
CA ASP A 117 -30.83 55.13 31.06
C ASP A 117 -29.79 56.00 31.80
N ASP A 118 -28.76 56.36 31.03
CA ASP A 118 -27.86 57.53 31.15
C ASP A 118 -27.12 57.88 32.44
N SER A 119 -25.85 57.47 32.43
CA SER A 119 -24.67 58.37 32.42
C SER A 119 -24.79 59.80 33.00
N LYS A 120 -24.09 60.04 34.14
CA LYS A 120 -23.39 61.32 34.40
C LYS A 120 -22.35 61.27 35.54
N ILE A 121 -21.11 61.56 35.15
CA ILE A 121 -20.16 62.47 35.82
C ILE A 121 -19.84 62.23 37.32
N ILE A 122 -18.60 61.75 37.54
CA ILE A 122 -17.64 62.11 38.62
C ILE A 122 -18.14 62.02 40.08
N GLU A 123 -17.61 61.03 40.81
CA GLU A 123 -16.55 61.33 41.80
C GLU A 123 -15.63 60.13 42.07
N SER A 124 -14.36 60.42 42.37
CA SER A 124 -13.34 59.41 42.66
C SER A 124 -13.42 58.94 44.10
N VAL A 125 -14.47 58.18 44.44
CA VAL A 125 -14.58 57.57 45.77
C VAL A 125 -13.53 56.46 45.89
N ASN A 126 -12.47 56.78 46.64
CA ASN A 126 -11.35 55.90 46.92
C ASN A 126 -11.76 54.82 47.93
N VAL A 127 -12.56 53.83 47.50
CA VAL A 127 -13.08 52.76 48.36
C VAL A 127 -11.99 51.73 48.64
N SER A 128 -11.19 52.01 49.66
CA SER A 128 -10.25 51.07 50.28
C SER A 128 -10.96 50.01 51.14
N ASP A 129 -11.92 49.29 50.56
CA ASP A 129 -12.61 48.20 51.26
C ASP A 129 -11.80 46.91 51.20
N ASN A 130 -11.45 46.40 52.38
CA ASN A 130 -10.90 45.07 52.55
C ASN A 130 -11.93 44.03 52.10
N PHE A 131 -11.80 43.47 50.89
CA PHE A 131 -12.57 42.31 50.45
C PHE A 131 -12.26 41.10 51.36
N ARG A 132 -13.15 40.84 52.31
CA ARG A 132 -12.92 39.84 53.36
C ARG A 132 -13.01 38.43 52.76
N ASN A 133 -11.95 37.64 52.96
CA ASN A 133 -11.92 36.23 52.53
C ASN A 133 -13.01 35.38 53.21
N ASP A 134 -13.43 35.75 54.44
CA ASP A 134 -14.55 35.08 55.10
C ASP A 134 -15.90 35.55 54.55
N ILE A 135 -16.62 34.60 53.94
CA ILE A 135 -17.96 34.71 53.35
C ILE A 135 -19.00 35.18 54.37
N ALA A 136 -18.84 34.85 55.65
CA ALA A 136 -19.74 35.33 56.71
C ALA A 136 -19.74 36.87 56.78
N LEU A 137 -18.58 37.49 56.56
CA LEU A 137 -18.35 38.92 56.68
C LEU A 137 -18.65 39.70 55.38
N TRP A 138 -19.20 39.04 54.35
CA TRP A 138 -19.67 39.70 53.13
C TRP A 138 -20.96 40.49 53.37
N PRO A 139 -21.09 41.71 52.80
CA PRO A 139 -22.27 42.55 52.96
C PRO A 139 -23.51 41.92 52.33
N HIS A 140 -24.70 42.27 52.85
CA HIS A 140 -25.97 41.76 52.33
C HIS A 140 -26.30 42.26 50.91
N SER A 141 -25.79 43.43 50.52
CA SER A 141 -25.94 44.05 49.20
C SER A 141 -24.60 44.07 48.45
N ILE A 142 -24.21 42.93 47.86
CA ILE A 142 -22.95 42.82 47.11
C ILE A 142 -23.08 43.55 45.76
N SER A 143 -22.22 44.55 45.52
CA SER A 143 -22.19 45.33 44.27
C SER A 143 -21.71 44.50 43.07
N GLY A 144 -21.90 45.00 41.83
CA GLY A 144 -21.46 44.31 40.61
C GLY A 144 -19.96 43.97 40.65
N ALA A 145 -19.11 44.98 40.84
CA ALA A 145 -17.66 44.82 40.95
C ALA A 145 -17.23 43.88 42.09
N ALA A 146 -17.91 43.94 43.25
CA ALA A 146 -17.62 43.04 44.37
C ALA A 146 -17.98 41.58 44.05
N ARG A 147 -19.07 41.32 43.32
CA ARG A 147 -19.38 39.97 42.83
C ARG A 147 -18.28 39.49 41.89
N ASP A 148 -17.87 40.32 40.94
CA ASP A 148 -16.88 39.95 39.93
C ASP A 148 -15.50 39.65 40.54
N HIS A 149 -15.09 40.42 41.57
CA HIS A 149 -13.91 40.13 42.38
C HIS A 149 -13.98 38.75 43.08
N TYR A 150 -15.07 38.44 43.79
CA TYR A 150 -15.22 37.15 44.48
C TYR A 150 -15.38 35.97 43.51
N LEU A 151 -15.88 36.20 42.28
CA LEU A 151 -15.94 35.19 41.22
C LEU A 151 -14.56 34.87 40.62
N LEU A 152 -13.72 35.89 40.40
CA LEU A 152 -12.35 35.74 39.92
C LEU A 152 -11.48 34.97 40.92
N ASN A 153 -11.50 35.40 42.19
CA ASN A 153 -10.58 34.88 43.20
C ASN A 153 -11.04 33.56 43.87
N ARG A 154 -12.28 33.11 43.63
CA ARG A 154 -12.95 31.91 44.20
C ARG A 154 -12.86 31.82 45.75
N PRO A 155 -13.96 32.01 46.50
CA PRO A 155 -13.88 32.01 47.96
C PRO A 155 -13.34 30.69 48.53
N SER A 156 -12.37 30.81 49.43
CA SER A 156 -11.79 29.71 50.19
C SER A 156 -12.64 29.36 51.42
N ASN A 157 -12.31 28.25 52.08
CA ASN A 157 -12.79 27.99 53.44
C ASN A 157 -11.88 28.74 54.42
N VAL A 158 -12.45 29.36 55.45
CA VAL A 158 -11.67 30.10 56.46
C VAL A 158 -11.74 29.37 57.80
N GLY A 159 -10.59 28.86 58.24
CA GLY A 159 -10.41 28.20 59.54
C GLY A 159 -10.37 26.67 59.50
N ASN A 160 -10.56 26.01 60.65
CA ASN A 160 -10.50 24.56 60.79
C ASN A 160 -11.90 23.94 60.94
N ILE A 161 -12.24 23.00 60.05
CA ILE A 161 -13.52 22.26 60.05
C ILE A 161 -13.83 21.56 61.39
N LYS A 162 -12.79 21.14 62.15
CA LYS A 162 -12.93 20.48 63.46
C LYS A 162 -13.45 21.42 64.57
N ASN A 163 -13.42 22.73 64.35
CA ASN A 163 -13.90 23.75 65.29
C ASN A 163 -15.38 24.11 65.07
N LEU A 164 -15.99 23.62 63.97
CA LEU A 164 -17.42 23.73 63.67
C LEU A 164 -18.25 22.73 64.49
N LYS A 165 -18.26 22.94 65.81
CA LYS A 165 -19.07 22.18 66.77
C LYS A 165 -20.29 23.00 67.17
N VAL A 166 -21.46 22.37 67.17
CA VAL A 166 -22.70 22.92 67.71
C VAL A 166 -23.17 22.02 68.85
N GLU A 167 -23.46 22.67 69.96
CA GLU A 167 -24.07 22.08 71.14
C GLU A 167 -25.59 21.96 70.93
N TYR A 168 -26.19 20.86 71.36
CA TYR A 168 -27.64 20.73 71.45
C TYR A 168 -28.03 19.93 72.70
N THR A 169 -29.13 20.35 73.33
CA THR A 169 -29.74 19.64 74.46
C THR A 169 -30.81 18.69 73.95
N ASP A 170 -30.76 17.43 74.38
CA ASP A 170 -31.80 16.42 74.14
C ASP A 170 -32.02 15.64 75.44
N ARG A 171 -33.26 15.57 75.92
CA ARG A 171 -33.65 14.96 77.22
C ARG A 171 -32.76 15.41 78.39
N ASN A 172 -32.52 16.72 78.51
CA ASN A 172 -31.63 17.36 79.50
C ASN A 172 -30.17 16.87 79.50
N LYS A 173 -29.70 16.22 78.43
CA LYS A 173 -28.27 15.93 78.20
C LYS A 173 -27.73 16.82 77.10
N ILE A 174 -26.52 17.35 77.32
CA ILE A 174 -25.76 18.12 76.36
C ILE A 174 -25.03 17.17 75.41
N TYR A 175 -25.18 17.39 74.11
CA TYR A 175 -24.50 16.67 73.05
C TYR A 175 -23.82 17.66 72.09
N TYR A 176 -22.65 17.28 71.58
CA TYR A 176 -21.96 18.03 70.53
C TYR A 176 -22.05 17.27 69.22
N ARG A 177 -22.45 17.97 68.14
CA ARG A 177 -22.26 17.50 66.76
C ARG A 177 -21.22 18.38 66.06
N ASN A 178 -20.53 17.75 65.12
CA ASN A 178 -19.63 18.39 64.17
C ASN A 178 -20.12 18.11 62.73
N ILE A 179 -19.73 18.97 61.80
CA ILE A 179 -19.81 18.66 60.37
C ILE A 179 -18.74 17.62 59.99
N SER A 180 -19.05 16.76 59.02
CA SER A 180 -18.14 15.79 58.43
C SER A 180 -17.61 16.29 57.07
N GLU A 181 -16.39 15.92 56.71
CA GLU A 181 -15.88 16.13 55.35
C GLU A 181 -16.76 15.47 54.28
N SER A 182 -17.45 14.37 54.61
CA SER A 182 -18.42 13.74 53.71
C SER A 182 -19.60 14.65 53.36
N ASN A 183 -19.92 15.68 54.15
CA ASN A 183 -20.96 16.67 53.82
C ASN A 183 -20.55 17.59 52.65
N PHE A 184 -19.26 17.67 52.31
CA PHE A 184 -18.78 18.41 51.13
C PHE A 184 -18.85 17.59 49.83
N TYR A 185 -19.35 16.36 49.87
CA TYR A 185 -19.52 15.51 48.69
C TYR A 185 -20.97 15.06 48.51
N CYS A 186 -21.44 15.03 47.26
CA CYS A 186 -22.64 14.32 46.87
C CYS A 186 -22.26 12.95 46.28
N PHE A 187 -23.20 12.00 46.35
CA PHE A 187 -23.08 10.68 45.74
C PHE A 187 -24.24 10.52 44.76
N LYS A 188 -23.93 10.21 43.50
CA LYS A 188 -24.92 9.91 42.46
C LYS A 188 -25.42 8.47 42.59
N ALA A 189 -26.55 8.18 41.94
CA ALA A 189 -27.17 6.85 41.98
C ALA A 189 -26.25 5.74 41.43
N ASN A 190 -25.32 6.07 40.53
CA ASN A 190 -24.27 5.19 40.02
C ASN A 190 -23.01 5.13 40.91
N GLY A 191 -23.12 5.46 42.21
CA GLY A 191 -22.01 5.45 43.18
C GLY A 191 -20.99 6.59 43.04
N LYS A 192 -21.00 7.36 41.94
CA LYS A 192 -19.99 8.39 41.69
C LYS A 192 -20.05 9.52 42.74
N LYS A 193 -18.91 9.75 43.39
CA LYS A 193 -18.68 10.82 44.37
C LYS A 193 -18.25 12.11 43.65
N GLU A 194 -18.95 13.23 43.91
CA GLU A 194 -18.63 14.55 43.34
C GLU A 194 -18.59 15.63 44.45
N PHE A 195 -17.79 16.67 44.28
CA PHE A 195 -17.50 17.68 45.31
C PHE A 195 -18.37 18.94 45.17
N ARG A 196 -18.88 19.46 46.29
CA ARG A 196 -19.72 20.66 46.36
C ARG A 196 -18.86 21.93 46.30
N GLU A 197 -18.37 22.31 45.12
CA GLU A 197 -17.57 23.55 44.94
C GLU A 197 -18.24 24.81 45.52
N TRP A 198 -19.58 24.86 45.50
CA TRP A 198 -20.40 25.98 45.98
C TRP A 198 -20.52 26.08 47.50
N LEU A 199 -20.22 25.00 48.25
CA LEU A 199 -20.36 24.95 49.70
C LEU A 199 -19.06 25.36 50.39
N LYS A 200 -19.15 26.27 51.35
CA LYS A 200 -18.01 26.84 52.07
C LYS A 200 -18.30 27.00 53.56
N PHE A 201 -17.26 27.12 54.38
CA PHE A 201 -17.41 27.36 55.82
C PHE A 201 -16.65 28.59 56.34
N SER A 202 -17.22 29.17 57.40
CA SER A 202 -16.63 30.26 58.21
C SER A 202 -16.40 29.75 59.63
N GLU A 203 -15.17 29.84 60.12
CA GLU A 203 -14.89 29.65 61.55
C GLU A 203 -15.40 30.83 62.40
N THR A 204 -15.45 32.05 61.86
CA THR A 204 -15.89 33.25 62.60
C THR A 204 -17.36 33.18 63.03
N THR A 205 -18.28 32.72 62.17
CA THR A 205 -19.70 32.49 62.58
C THR A 205 -20.02 31.04 62.91
N LYS A 206 -19.05 30.12 62.77
CA LYS A 206 -19.21 28.66 62.90
C LYS A 206 -20.33 28.07 62.01
N CYS A 207 -20.57 28.70 60.86
CA CYS A 207 -21.63 28.34 59.91
C CYS A 207 -21.05 27.93 58.55
N ILE A 208 -21.86 27.18 57.80
CA ILE A 208 -21.63 26.95 56.36
C ILE A 208 -22.53 27.83 55.50
N TYR A 209 -22.04 28.16 54.31
CA TYR A 209 -22.63 29.08 53.34
C TYR A 209 -22.58 28.49 51.94
N CYS A 210 -23.62 28.75 51.14
CA CYS A 210 -23.57 28.58 49.70
C CYS A 210 -23.13 29.92 49.08
N PHE A 211 -21.87 30.02 48.68
CA PHE A 211 -21.32 31.30 48.22
C PHE A 211 -22.04 31.80 46.96
N VAL A 212 -22.45 30.88 46.09
CA VAL A 212 -23.16 31.19 44.83
C VAL A 212 -24.51 31.84 45.13
N CYS A 213 -25.29 31.24 46.03
CA CYS A 213 -26.55 31.82 46.48
C CYS A 213 -26.36 33.17 47.18
N LYS A 214 -25.27 33.37 47.94
CA LYS A 214 -24.97 34.67 48.58
C LYS A 214 -24.52 35.75 47.58
N LEU A 215 -23.94 35.39 46.43
CA LEU A 215 -23.58 36.33 45.36
C LEU A 215 -24.77 36.77 44.50
N PHE A 216 -25.76 35.89 44.30
CA PHE A 216 -26.86 36.10 43.35
C PHE A 216 -28.25 36.24 43.99
N SER A 217 -28.36 36.27 45.33
CA SER A 217 -29.64 36.46 46.03
C SER A 217 -30.24 37.84 45.82
N THR A 218 -31.53 37.88 45.47
CA THR A 218 -32.40 39.04 45.69
C THR A 218 -32.78 39.14 47.18
N SER A 219 -33.04 40.37 47.65
CA SER A 219 -33.26 40.71 49.07
C SER A 219 -34.35 39.91 49.78
N ASN A 220 -35.32 39.40 49.02
CA ASN A 220 -36.52 38.76 49.57
C ASN A 220 -36.33 37.26 49.85
N ASN A 221 -35.27 36.63 49.34
CA ASN A 221 -35.08 35.17 49.36
C ASN A 221 -33.93 34.71 50.27
N GLN A 222 -33.98 35.09 51.56
CA GLN A 222 -32.94 34.72 52.55
C GLN A 222 -33.04 33.26 53.02
N THR A 223 -32.52 32.33 52.21
CA THR A 223 -32.32 30.93 52.65
C THR A 223 -31.26 30.84 53.76
N LYS A 224 -31.34 29.83 54.65
CA LYS A 224 -30.34 29.61 55.71
C LYS A 224 -28.91 29.44 55.19
N PHE A 225 -28.71 29.02 53.94
CA PHE A 225 -27.37 28.91 53.34
C PHE A 225 -26.79 30.26 52.87
N ILE A 226 -27.55 31.37 52.95
CA ILE A 226 -27.07 32.74 52.71
C ILE A 226 -26.70 33.44 54.03
N THR A 227 -27.52 33.27 55.07
CA THR A 227 -27.35 33.91 56.39
C THR A 227 -26.40 33.12 57.31
N GLY A 228 -26.39 31.80 57.20
CA GLY A 228 -25.47 30.89 57.89
C GLY A 228 -26.20 29.64 58.38
N TYR A 229 -25.78 28.46 57.90
CA TYR A 229 -26.38 27.18 58.29
C TYR A 229 -25.51 26.47 59.33
N ASN A 230 -26.11 26.03 60.44
CA ASN A 230 -25.45 25.37 61.57
C ASN A 230 -26.20 24.15 62.15
N ASP A 231 -27.30 23.71 61.53
CA ASP A 231 -28.06 22.53 61.99
C ASP A 231 -27.39 21.22 61.50
N TRP A 232 -26.36 20.78 62.21
CA TRP A 232 -25.66 19.52 61.92
C TRP A 232 -26.52 18.25 62.12
N LYS A 233 -27.75 18.35 62.66
CA LYS A 233 -28.69 17.22 62.77
C LYS A 233 -29.48 17.02 61.47
N ASN A 234 -29.89 18.10 60.80
CA ASN A 234 -30.62 18.05 59.52
C ASN A 234 -29.75 18.27 58.27
N LEU A 235 -28.48 18.65 58.43
CA LEU A 235 -27.56 19.05 57.35
C LEU A 235 -27.64 18.20 56.06
N ALA A 236 -27.55 16.87 56.17
CA ALA A 236 -27.55 15.98 54.99
C ALA A 236 -28.86 16.01 54.19
N ARG A 237 -29.99 16.29 54.84
CA ARG A 237 -31.30 16.51 54.20
C ARG A 237 -31.35 17.91 53.58
N SER A 238 -31.02 18.94 54.36
CA SER A 238 -31.09 20.33 53.90
C SER A 238 -30.10 20.67 52.77
N LEU A 239 -28.95 19.97 52.67
CA LEU A 239 -28.06 20.07 51.51
C LEU A 239 -28.75 19.56 50.24
N LYS A 240 -29.40 18.39 50.28
CA LYS A 240 -30.15 17.84 49.13
C LYS A 240 -31.30 18.76 48.73
N GLU A 241 -32.08 19.23 49.71
CA GLU A 241 -33.19 20.18 49.49
C GLU A 241 -32.70 21.48 48.84
N HIS A 242 -31.52 21.99 49.25
CA HIS A 242 -30.89 23.16 48.64
C HIS A 242 -30.41 22.88 47.21
N GLU A 243 -29.72 21.75 46.98
CA GLU A 243 -29.26 21.31 45.66
C GLU A 243 -30.43 21.18 44.66
N SER A 244 -31.59 20.71 45.10
CA SER A 244 -32.81 20.61 44.30
C SER A 244 -33.62 21.91 44.19
N SER A 245 -33.26 22.98 44.90
CA SER A 245 -34.09 24.20 44.93
C SER A 245 -33.91 25.05 43.67
N ASN A 246 -35.02 25.47 43.05
CA ASN A 246 -35.00 26.33 41.85
C ASN A 246 -34.10 27.55 42.03
N PHE A 247 -34.14 28.19 43.21
CA PHE A 247 -33.30 29.33 43.54
C PHE A 247 -31.79 29.02 43.52
N HIS A 248 -31.37 27.83 43.98
CA HIS A 248 -29.96 27.40 43.85
C HIS A 248 -29.60 27.15 42.38
N ILE A 249 -30.49 26.50 41.64
CA ILE A 249 -30.32 26.19 40.22
C ILE A 249 -30.20 27.49 39.39
N GLU A 250 -31.07 28.48 39.63
CA GLU A 250 -31.04 29.82 39.05
C GLU A 250 -29.74 30.57 39.39
N ALA A 251 -29.30 30.53 40.65
CA ALA A 251 -28.02 31.13 41.06
C ALA A 251 -26.81 30.46 40.39
N MET A 252 -26.85 29.14 40.19
CA MET A 252 -25.83 28.38 39.45
C MET A 252 -25.86 28.68 37.93
N PHE A 253 -27.03 28.92 37.33
CA PHE A 253 -27.15 29.41 35.96
C PHE A 253 -26.64 30.86 35.82
N ALA A 254 -26.95 31.74 36.77
CA ALA A 254 -26.46 33.10 36.81
C ALA A 254 -24.92 33.14 36.93
N LEU A 255 -24.35 32.31 37.81
CA LEU A 255 -22.92 32.05 37.91
C LEU A 255 -22.34 31.61 36.55
N LYS A 256 -22.93 30.59 35.92
CA LYS A 256 -22.41 30.04 34.66
C LYS A 256 -22.46 31.10 33.55
N LYS A 257 -23.60 31.78 33.38
CA LYS A 257 -23.78 32.86 32.39
C LYS A 257 -22.79 34.02 32.61
N ARG A 258 -22.62 34.48 33.85
CA ARG A 258 -21.69 35.58 34.18
C ARG A 258 -20.22 35.16 34.03
N SER A 259 -19.88 33.90 34.33
CA SER A 259 -18.53 33.36 34.11
C SER A 259 -18.14 33.19 32.63
N VAL A 260 -19.12 33.19 31.72
CA VAL A 260 -18.91 33.24 30.26
C VAL A 260 -18.81 34.69 29.76
N ILE A 261 -19.58 35.61 30.36
CA ILE A 261 -19.61 37.04 29.97
C ILE A 261 -18.36 37.80 30.46
N LEU A 262 -17.78 37.45 31.61
CA LEU A 262 -16.50 37.97 32.10
C LEU A 262 -15.34 37.38 31.29
N GLY A 263 -15.30 37.69 30.00
CA GLY A 263 -14.47 37.05 28.98
C GLY A 263 -13.00 36.96 29.37
N ARG A 264 -12.59 35.77 29.81
CA ARG A 264 -11.17 35.48 30.05
C ARG A 264 -10.38 35.64 28.76
N ILE A 265 -9.11 36.01 28.90
CA ILE A 265 -8.12 36.01 27.81
C ILE A 265 -8.17 34.66 27.06
N ASP A 266 -8.32 33.55 27.81
CA ASP A 266 -8.60 32.19 27.34
C ASP A 266 -9.56 32.13 26.13
N THR A 267 -10.66 32.90 26.15
CA THR A 267 -11.73 32.82 25.15
C THR A 267 -11.43 33.57 23.85
N GLN A 268 -10.78 34.74 23.95
CA GLN A 268 -10.30 35.50 22.79
C GLN A 268 -9.13 34.75 22.13
N LEU A 269 -8.21 34.25 22.96
CA LEU A 269 -7.03 33.49 22.53
C LEU A 269 -7.43 32.15 21.91
N ALA A 270 -8.40 31.42 22.48
CA ALA A 270 -8.92 30.19 21.90
C ALA A 270 -9.63 30.42 20.55
N LYS A 271 -10.37 31.53 20.39
CA LYS A 271 -10.94 31.91 19.08
C LYS A 271 -9.86 32.20 18.04
N GLN A 272 -8.81 32.93 18.42
CA GLN A 272 -7.67 33.22 17.54
C GLN A 272 -6.91 31.94 17.16
N LEU A 273 -6.62 31.08 18.14
CA LEU A 273 -5.96 29.78 17.93
C LEU A 273 -6.79 28.85 17.04
N HIS A 274 -8.11 28.77 17.26
CA HIS A 274 -9.00 27.99 16.41
C HIS A 274 -9.09 28.55 14.97
N GLY A 275 -9.07 29.89 14.82
CA GLY A 275 -8.96 30.55 13.52
C GLY A 275 -7.66 30.18 12.78
N GLN A 276 -6.52 30.18 13.49
CA GLN A 276 -5.22 29.74 12.94
C GLN A 276 -5.19 28.24 12.62
N GLN A 277 -5.76 27.39 13.46
CA GLN A 277 -5.91 25.95 13.20
C GLN A 277 -6.71 25.69 11.93
N ASN A 278 -7.85 26.38 11.75
CA ASN A 278 -8.70 26.21 10.57
C ASN A 278 -8.04 26.81 9.32
N TYR A 279 -7.33 27.94 9.42
CA TYR A 279 -6.50 28.47 8.33
C TYR A 279 -5.49 27.41 7.84
N TRP A 280 -4.70 26.83 8.75
CA TRP A 280 -3.71 25.82 8.35
C TRP A 280 -4.34 24.51 7.87
N ARG A 281 -5.45 24.05 8.45
CA ARG A 281 -6.23 22.91 7.93
C ARG A 281 -6.64 23.12 6.47
N GLU A 282 -7.11 24.32 6.11
CA GLU A 282 -7.52 24.63 4.74
C GLU A 282 -6.33 24.67 3.76
N VAL A 283 -5.16 25.18 4.18
CA VAL A 283 -3.91 25.06 3.38
C VAL A 283 -3.54 23.58 3.20
N LEU A 284 -3.54 22.79 4.28
CA LEU A 284 -3.13 21.39 4.30
C LEU A 284 -4.04 20.50 3.43
N LYS A 285 -5.36 20.71 3.44
CA LYS A 285 -6.31 19.99 2.57
C LYS A 285 -5.93 20.11 1.09
N ARG A 286 -5.52 21.30 0.64
CA ARG A 286 -5.13 21.59 -0.75
C ARG A 286 -3.78 20.95 -1.12
N ILE A 287 -2.83 20.97 -0.19
CA ILE A 287 -1.54 20.27 -0.33
C ILE A 287 -1.76 18.76 -0.42
N VAL A 288 -2.49 18.15 0.52
CA VAL A 288 -2.77 16.71 0.54
C VAL A 288 -3.57 16.26 -0.69
N ALA A 289 -4.52 17.06 -1.18
CA ALA A 289 -5.22 16.80 -2.44
C ALA A 289 -4.26 16.79 -3.64
N THR A 290 -3.30 17.72 -3.70
CA THR A 290 -2.27 17.78 -4.74
C THR A 290 -1.31 16.58 -4.68
N VAL A 291 -0.88 16.20 -3.47
CA VAL A 291 -0.06 14.99 -3.22
C VAL A 291 -0.79 13.72 -3.66
N LYS A 292 -2.10 13.61 -3.34
CA LYS A 292 -2.95 12.49 -3.76
C LYS A 292 -3.07 12.40 -5.29
N LEU A 293 -3.27 13.53 -5.97
CA LEU A 293 -3.40 13.62 -7.43
C LEU A 293 -2.09 13.20 -8.14
N LEU A 294 -0.94 13.75 -7.73
CA LEU A 294 0.34 13.40 -8.35
C LEU A 294 0.74 11.95 -8.08
N SER A 295 0.40 11.42 -6.90
CA SER A 295 0.59 10.00 -6.57
C SER A 295 -0.28 9.09 -7.44
N SER A 296 -1.58 9.34 -7.55
CA SER A 296 -2.50 8.46 -8.29
C SER A 296 -2.19 8.41 -9.78
N LEU A 297 -1.77 9.52 -10.37
CA LEU A 297 -1.33 9.59 -11.77
C LEU A 297 0.10 9.02 -11.99
N GLY A 298 0.88 8.82 -10.92
CA GLY A 298 2.27 8.38 -10.99
C GLY A 298 3.24 9.45 -11.51
N ILE A 299 2.85 10.72 -11.46
CA ILE A 299 3.63 11.85 -12.00
C ILE A 299 4.81 12.15 -11.06
N ALA A 300 5.94 12.62 -11.60
CA ALA A 300 7.05 13.07 -10.78
C ALA A 300 6.66 14.35 -10.02
N PHE A 301 6.83 14.37 -8.70
CA PHE A 301 6.55 15.55 -7.88
C PHE A 301 7.52 16.69 -8.20
N ARG A 302 8.79 16.33 -8.43
CA ARG A 302 9.92 17.23 -8.62
C ARG A 302 10.21 17.52 -10.09
N GLY A 303 10.94 18.61 -10.34
CA GLY A 303 11.41 19.01 -11.66
C GLY A 303 12.93 19.05 -11.79
N HIS A 304 13.44 19.29 -13.00
CA HIS A 304 14.89 19.38 -13.25
C HIS A 304 15.61 20.54 -12.54
N ARG A 305 14.89 21.62 -12.16
CA ARG A 305 15.44 22.79 -11.45
C ARG A 305 14.36 23.39 -10.54
N GLU A 306 14.57 23.30 -9.22
CA GLU A 306 13.58 23.71 -8.21
C GLU A 306 13.93 25.04 -7.53
N ASN A 307 15.05 25.67 -7.93
CA ASN A 307 15.50 26.98 -7.45
C ASN A 307 14.43 28.07 -7.62
N VAL A 308 14.47 29.09 -6.77
CA VAL A 308 13.49 30.20 -6.75
C VAL A 308 13.38 30.88 -8.13
N ASP A 309 14.50 31.04 -8.84
CA ASP A 309 14.58 31.67 -10.18
C ASP A 309 14.11 30.75 -11.33
N SER A 310 13.77 29.49 -11.05
CA SER A 310 13.28 28.55 -12.06
C SER A 310 11.86 28.88 -12.50
N LYS A 311 11.66 29.06 -13.82
CA LYS A 311 10.33 29.18 -14.43
C LYS A 311 9.47 27.90 -14.35
N ARG A 312 10.00 26.79 -13.81
CA ARG A 312 9.31 25.50 -13.66
C ARG A 312 9.79 24.76 -12.40
N ARG A 313 9.35 25.19 -11.20
CA ARG A 313 9.74 24.63 -9.89
C ARG A 313 9.12 23.24 -9.56
N GLY A 314 9.15 22.30 -10.51
CA GLY A 314 8.57 20.97 -10.36
C GLY A 314 7.04 20.94 -10.39
N ASN A 315 6.48 19.74 -10.61
CA ASN A 315 5.05 19.60 -10.88
C ASN A 315 4.19 19.84 -9.62
N PHE A 316 4.68 19.50 -8.43
CA PHE A 316 3.96 19.80 -7.18
C PHE A 316 3.70 21.31 -7.02
N PHE A 317 4.73 22.14 -7.17
CA PHE A 317 4.58 23.59 -7.07
C PHE A 317 3.75 24.16 -8.22
N SER A 318 3.93 23.67 -9.45
CA SER A 318 3.10 24.06 -10.59
C SER A 318 1.61 23.75 -10.40
N CYS A 319 1.26 22.60 -9.80
CA CYS A 319 -0.13 22.28 -9.45
C CYS A 319 -0.69 23.21 -8.36
N ILE A 320 0.10 23.54 -7.34
CA ILE A 320 -0.30 24.51 -6.30
C ILE A 320 -0.52 25.92 -6.88
N GLN A 321 0.35 26.37 -7.79
CA GLN A 321 0.18 27.64 -8.49
C GLN A 321 -1.08 27.63 -9.36
N TYR A 322 -1.30 26.58 -10.16
CA TYR A 322 -2.50 26.43 -10.99
C TYR A 322 -3.80 26.41 -10.14
N LEU A 323 -3.80 25.71 -9.01
CA LEU A 323 -4.95 25.74 -8.08
C LEU A 323 -5.21 27.15 -7.52
N SER A 324 -4.18 27.98 -7.34
CA SER A 324 -4.33 29.35 -6.84
C SER A 324 -4.94 30.32 -7.86
N GLU A 325 -4.99 29.98 -9.15
CA GLU A 325 -5.70 30.77 -10.16
C GLU A 325 -7.22 30.76 -9.91
N PHE A 326 -7.73 29.67 -9.34
CA PHE A 326 -9.15 29.45 -9.05
C PHE A 326 -9.49 29.59 -7.55
N ASP A 327 -8.52 29.31 -6.66
CA ASP A 327 -8.68 29.39 -5.21
C ASP A 327 -8.05 30.67 -4.64
N SER A 328 -8.92 31.66 -4.36
CA SER A 328 -8.51 32.95 -3.80
C SER A 328 -7.89 32.87 -2.40
N PHE A 329 -8.21 31.83 -1.61
CA PHE A 329 -7.59 31.60 -0.31
C PHE A 329 -6.15 31.10 -0.47
N LEU A 330 -5.92 30.15 -1.39
CA LEU A 330 -4.58 29.64 -1.71
C LEU A 330 -3.70 30.71 -2.35
N LYS A 331 -4.27 31.58 -3.21
CA LYS A 331 -3.57 32.74 -3.75
C LYS A 331 -3.11 33.71 -2.64
N ASN A 332 -4.02 34.09 -1.74
CA ASN A 332 -3.70 34.91 -0.56
C ASN A 332 -2.68 34.24 0.39
N HIS A 333 -2.55 32.91 0.35
CA HIS A 333 -1.51 32.18 1.08
C HIS A 333 -0.15 32.29 0.37
N LEU A 334 -0.08 32.02 -0.94
CA LEU A 334 1.14 32.14 -1.74
C LEU A 334 1.72 33.56 -1.70
N GLU A 335 0.91 34.57 -2.00
CA GLU A 335 1.32 35.99 -1.98
C GLU A 335 1.92 36.44 -0.63
N ARG A 336 1.54 35.75 0.46
CA ARG A 336 1.93 36.09 1.84
C ARG A 336 3.11 35.27 2.38
N TYR A 337 3.34 34.06 1.86
CA TYR A 337 4.32 33.12 2.42
C TYR A 337 5.33 32.54 1.41
N GLU A 338 5.11 32.64 0.09
CA GLU A 338 6.03 32.07 -0.92
C GLU A 338 7.44 32.68 -0.84
N ASN A 339 7.52 34.00 -0.70
CA ASN A 339 8.78 34.75 -0.73
C ASN A 339 9.13 35.40 0.63
N ALA A 340 8.54 34.92 1.73
CA ALA A 340 8.62 35.54 3.05
C ALA A 340 9.95 35.33 3.81
N GLY A 341 10.99 34.82 3.15
CA GLY A 341 12.32 34.59 3.73
C GLY A 341 12.40 33.47 4.78
N SER A 342 13.59 33.29 5.34
CA SER A 342 13.87 32.27 6.36
C SER A 342 13.20 32.61 7.70
N GLY A 343 12.45 31.67 8.26
CA GLY A 343 11.79 31.79 9.57
C GLY A 343 10.26 31.69 9.52
N ASN A 344 9.66 31.74 8.33
CA ASN A 344 8.22 31.53 8.13
C ASN A 344 7.89 30.06 7.84
N VAL A 345 6.74 29.59 8.31
CA VAL A 345 6.29 28.20 8.14
C VAL A 345 5.74 28.00 6.73
N SER A 346 6.50 27.31 5.87
CA SER A 346 6.09 26.94 4.51
C SER A 346 5.93 25.42 4.37
N TYR A 347 4.66 24.98 4.37
CA TYR A 347 4.27 23.60 4.07
C TYR A 347 4.46 23.20 2.59
N LEU A 348 4.95 24.12 1.75
CA LEU A 348 5.20 23.93 0.32
C LEU A 348 6.63 23.45 0.01
N SER A 349 7.49 23.34 1.03
CA SER A 349 8.86 22.85 0.90
C SER A 349 8.92 21.34 0.64
N HIS A 350 9.86 20.89 -0.19
CA HIS A 350 9.97 19.48 -0.61
C HIS A 350 10.16 18.51 0.56
N SER A 351 10.88 18.90 1.61
CA SER A 351 11.04 18.09 2.84
C SER A 351 9.72 17.86 3.57
N VAL A 352 8.82 18.84 3.57
CA VAL A 352 7.49 18.72 4.19
C VAL A 352 6.51 17.99 3.26
N CYS A 353 6.68 18.11 1.94
CA CYS A 353 5.99 17.24 0.98
C CYS A 353 6.40 15.76 1.15
N ASP A 354 7.68 15.47 1.35
CA ASP A 354 8.17 14.11 1.64
C ASP A 354 7.59 13.59 2.97
N GLU A 355 7.47 14.43 4.00
CA GLU A 355 6.82 14.09 5.27
C GLU A 355 5.34 13.73 5.08
N PHE A 356 4.57 14.53 4.32
CA PHE A 356 3.17 14.18 4.00
C PHE A 356 3.06 12.88 3.21
N ILE A 357 3.96 12.64 2.25
CA ILE A 357 4.01 11.39 1.48
C ILE A 357 4.29 10.19 2.42
N ALA A 358 5.21 10.33 3.37
CA ALA A 358 5.53 9.29 4.35
C ALA A 358 4.35 9.01 5.31
N LEU A 359 3.69 10.06 5.81
CA LEU A 359 2.50 9.94 6.65
C LEU A 359 1.35 9.27 5.90
N MET A 360 1.02 9.74 4.68
CA MET A 360 -0.04 9.13 3.86
C MET A 360 0.26 7.67 3.52
N ALA A 361 1.52 7.31 3.25
CA ALA A 361 1.91 5.93 3.01
C ALA A 361 1.85 5.06 4.29
N ASN A 362 2.09 5.65 5.48
CA ASN A 362 1.87 4.98 6.76
C ASN A 362 0.38 4.68 6.99
N GLU A 363 -0.51 5.68 6.85
CA GLU A 363 -1.95 5.47 7.05
C GLU A 363 -2.51 4.41 6.10
N VAL A 364 -2.13 4.46 4.82
CA VAL A 364 -2.48 3.44 3.83
C VAL A 364 -1.98 2.06 4.27
N LYS A 365 -0.72 1.93 4.73
CA LYS A 365 -0.19 0.65 5.24
C LYS A 365 -0.95 0.16 6.47
N GLN A 366 -1.29 1.03 7.42
CA GLN A 366 -2.03 0.64 8.62
C GLN A 366 -3.44 0.12 8.26
N HIS A 367 -4.11 0.73 7.29
CA HIS A 367 -5.37 0.22 6.73
C HIS A 367 -5.20 -1.16 6.08
N LEU A 368 -4.18 -1.38 5.24
CA LEU A 368 -3.91 -2.70 4.65
C LEU A 368 -3.60 -3.78 5.70
N ILE A 369 -2.92 -3.41 6.78
CA ILE A 369 -2.61 -4.29 7.91
C ILE A 369 -3.89 -4.66 8.67
N ALA A 370 -4.85 -3.72 8.80
CA ALA A 370 -6.15 -3.99 9.40
C ALA A 370 -6.97 -4.98 8.54
N GLU A 371 -7.13 -4.72 7.24
CA GLU A 371 -7.85 -5.61 6.30
C GLU A 371 -7.31 -7.05 6.35
N VAL A 372 -5.98 -7.23 6.35
CA VAL A 372 -5.37 -8.58 6.39
C VAL A 372 -5.59 -9.28 7.75
N LYS A 373 -5.63 -8.53 8.86
CA LYS A 373 -5.89 -9.09 10.20
C LYS A 373 -7.34 -9.50 10.38
N GLU A 374 -8.27 -8.69 9.89
CA GLU A 374 -9.71 -8.97 9.83
C GLU A 374 -10.03 -10.15 8.89
N ALA A 375 -9.32 -10.24 7.75
CA ALA A 375 -9.38 -11.42 6.89
C ALA A 375 -8.83 -12.70 7.55
N MET A 376 -7.93 -12.55 8.55
CA MET A 376 -7.18 -13.60 9.25
C MET A 376 -6.27 -14.43 8.35
N TYR A 377 -6.85 -15.20 7.42
CA TYR A 377 -6.12 -16.04 6.47
C TYR A 377 -5.66 -15.24 5.25
N TYR A 378 -4.42 -15.46 4.84
CA TYR A 378 -3.84 -14.83 3.66
C TYR A 378 -2.88 -15.77 2.92
N SER A 379 -2.50 -15.37 1.70
CA SER A 379 -1.45 -15.99 0.90
C SER A 379 -0.39 -14.97 0.51
N ILE A 380 0.85 -15.42 0.41
CA ILE A 380 2.00 -14.57 0.04
C ILE A 380 2.22 -14.63 -1.47
N ILE A 381 2.30 -13.46 -2.10
CA ILE A 381 2.71 -13.28 -3.50
C ILE A 381 3.96 -12.40 -3.51
N VAL A 382 5.11 -12.97 -3.86
CA VAL A 382 6.32 -12.19 -4.14
C VAL A 382 6.93 -12.52 -5.51
N ASP A 383 7.62 -11.55 -6.07
CA ASP A 383 8.29 -11.61 -7.36
C ASP A 383 9.42 -10.55 -7.34
N SER A 384 10.42 -10.62 -8.22
CA SER A 384 11.56 -9.70 -8.21
C SER A 384 11.87 -9.09 -9.59
N THR A 385 12.34 -7.85 -9.60
CA THR A 385 12.81 -7.21 -10.83
C THR A 385 13.90 -6.17 -10.55
N SER A 386 14.83 -6.00 -11.47
CA SER A 386 15.83 -4.93 -11.41
C SER A 386 15.21 -3.60 -11.79
N ASP A 387 15.43 -2.58 -10.97
CA ASP A 387 15.03 -1.22 -11.28
C ASP A 387 16.07 -0.46 -12.12
N VAL A 388 15.74 0.78 -12.52
CA VAL A 388 16.61 1.65 -13.33
C VAL A 388 17.87 2.12 -12.58
N THR A 389 17.97 1.87 -11.28
CA THR A 389 19.16 2.10 -10.45
C THR A 389 20.00 0.83 -10.25
N HIS A 390 19.69 -0.24 -11.00
CA HIS A 390 20.30 -1.58 -10.89
C HIS A 390 20.18 -2.21 -9.49
N ILE A 391 19.18 -1.82 -8.71
CA ILE A 391 18.82 -2.45 -7.44
C ILE A 391 17.65 -3.40 -7.73
N ASP A 392 17.77 -4.66 -7.33
CA ASP A 392 16.65 -5.59 -7.42
C ASP A 392 15.60 -5.27 -6.34
N GLN A 393 14.34 -5.22 -6.77
CA GLN A 393 13.19 -4.89 -5.93
C GLN A 393 12.25 -6.10 -5.87
N LEU A 394 12.06 -6.64 -4.67
CA LEU A 394 11.07 -7.68 -4.37
C LEU A 394 9.71 -7.00 -4.15
N THR A 395 8.69 -7.33 -4.95
CA THR A 395 7.31 -6.89 -4.67
C THR A 395 6.72 -7.72 -3.53
N PHE A 396 6.06 -7.07 -2.57
CA PHE A 396 5.36 -7.74 -1.48
C PHE A 396 3.84 -7.53 -1.61
N ILE A 397 3.13 -8.60 -1.95
CA ILE A 397 1.67 -8.62 -2.12
C ILE A 397 1.08 -9.71 -1.23
N LEU A 398 0.00 -9.40 -0.52
CA LEU A 398 -0.79 -10.37 0.24
C LEU A 398 -2.17 -10.53 -0.42
N ARG A 399 -2.61 -11.78 -0.58
CA ARG A 399 -3.93 -12.16 -1.11
C ARG A 399 -4.81 -12.71 0.00
N PHE A 400 -6.06 -12.29 0.08
CA PHE A 400 -7.03 -12.75 1.09
C PHE A 400 -8.46 -12.64 0.57
N VAL A 401 -9.44 -12.97 1.42
CA VAL A 401 -10.88 -12.80 1.15
C VAL A 401 -11.43 -11.79 2.15
N ASP A 402 -12.10 -10.74 1.66
CA ASP A 402 -12.70 -9.70 2.48
C ASP A 402 -14.03 -10.15 3.13
N GLU A 403 -14.63 -9.30 3.97
CA GLU A 403 -15.90 -9.60 4.65
C GLU A 403 -17.05 -9.90 3.68
N LYS A 404 -17.03 -9.30 2.49
CA LYS A 404 -18.06 -9.43 1.43
C LYS A 404 -17.84 -10.68 0.58
N GLY A 405 -16.80 -11.45 0.89
CA GLY A 405 -16.43 -12.64 0.15
C GLY A 405 -15.81 -12.36 -1.22
N ASP A 406 -15.27 -11.17 -1.46
CA ASP A 406 -14.47 -10.91 -2.67
C ASP A 406 -12.98 -11.18 -2.41
N ILE A 407 -12.27 -11.66 -3.44
CA ILE A 407 -10.82 -11.89 -3.32
C ILE A 407 -10.11 -10.56 -3.46
N LYS A 408 -9.18 -10.27 -2.54
CA LYS A 408 -8.38 -9.04 -2.53
C LYS A 408 -6.91 -9.38 -2.63
N GLU A 409 -6.19 -8.64 -3.49
CA GLU A 409 -4.74 -8.67 -3.59
C GLU A 409 -4.21 -7.27 -3.26
N ARG A 410 -3.45 -7.16 -2.17
CA ARG A 410 -2.96 -5.88 -1.63
C ARG A 410 -1.45 -5.79 -1.74
N PHE A 411 -0.98 -4.74 -2.40
CA PHE A 411 0.44 -4.40 -2.53
C PHE A 411 0.90 -3.57 -1.33
N PHE A 412 1.91 -4.06 -0.60
CA PHE A 412 2.46 -3.39 0.59
C PHE A 412 3.71 -2.55 0.28
N GLY A 413 4.41 -2.85 -0.82
CA GLY A 413 5.59 -2.11 -1.23
C GLY A 413 6.59 -2.93 -2.05
N PHE A 414 7.64 -2.23 -2.50
CA PHE A 414 8.89 -2.83 -2.97
C PHE A 414 9.89 -2.88 -1.83
N ILE A 415 10.54 -4.03 -1.65
CA ILE A 415 11.61 -4.25 -0.70
C ILE A 415 12.91 -4.38 -1.51
N PRO A 416 13.96 -3.58 -1.23
CA PRO A 416 15.24 -3.76 -1.91
C PRO A 416 15.87 -5.10 -1.48
N ILE A 417 16.45 -5.83 -2.44
CA ILE A 417 17.15 -7.09 -2.18
C ILE A 417 18.57 -7.05 -2.76
N GLU A 418 19.55 -7.51 -1.98
CA GLU A 418 20.95 -7.61 -2.39
C GLU A 418 21.31 -8.99 -2.99
N SER A 419 20.41 -9.96 -2.87
CA SER A 419 20.64 -11.35 -3.25
C SER A 419 19.34 -12.07 -3.62
N HIS A 420 19.45 -12.99 -4.58
CA HIS A 420 18.39 -13.92 -4.98
C HIS A 420 18.50 -15.29 -4.28
N ASP A 421 19.36 -15.42 -3.26
CA ASP A 421 19.45 -16.66 -2.48
C ASP A 421 18.17 -16.89 -1.66
N SER A 422 17.70 -18.14 -1.61
CA SER A 422 16.42 -18.48 -0.98
C SER A 422 16.42 -18.27 0.54
N ALA A 423 17.56 -18.38 1.23
CA ALA A 423 17.67 -18.09 2.66
C ALA A 423 17.61 -16.59 2.93
N TYR A 424 18.18 -15.78 2.03
CA TYR A 424 18.10 -14.33 2.11
C TYR A 424 16.64 -13.86 1.88
N LEU A 425 15.99 -14.35 0.82
CA LEU A 425 14.60 -14.00 0.51
C LEU A 425 13.61 -14.48 1.59
N GLU A 426 13.86 -15.63 2.22
CA GLU A 426 13.12 -16.10 3.40
C GLU A 426 13.21 -15.10 4.55
N ASN A 427 14.43 -14.70 4.95
CA ASN A 427 14.61 -13.72 6.03
C ASN A 427 13.90 -12.39 5.71
N VAL A 428 14.02 -11.89 4.48
CA VAL A 428 13.34 -10.66 4.02
C VAL A 428 11.82 -10.76 4.15
N VAL A 429 11.21 -11.89 3.76
CA VAL A 429 9.77 -12.13 3.92
C VAL A 429 9.37 -12.20 5.40
N LEU A 430 10.13 -12.95 6.21
CA LEU A 430 9.86 -13.12 7.64
C LEU A 430 10.06 -11.83 8.46
N GLU A 431 10.99 -10.96 8.07
CA GLU A 431 11.17 -9.63 8.67
C GLU A 431 10.02 -8.68 8.29
N ASN A 432 9.58 -8.68 7.03
CA ASN A 432 8.46 -7.83 6.62
C ASN A 432 7.14 -8.22 7.31
N LEU A 433 6.83 -9.52 7.42
CA LEU A 433 5.65 -9.99 8.17
C LEU A 433 5.71 -9.57 9.65
N ARG A 434 6.89 -9.68 10.30
CA ARG A 434 7.11 -9.20 11.67
C ARG A 434 6.92 -7.68 11.80
N ASN A 435 7.46 -6.90 10.86
CA ASN A 435 7.34 -5.44 10.86
C ASN A 435 5.89 -4.96 10.68
N TYR A 436 5.05 -5.70 9.95
CA TYR A 436 3.61 -5.44 9.82
C TYR A 436 2.78 -6.05 10.97
N SER A 437 3.42 -6.77 11.91
CA SER A 437 2.77 -7.57 12.95
C SER A 437 1.70 -8.50 12.38
N ILE A 438 2.00 -9.16 11.25
CA ILE A 438 1.15 -10.16 10.59
C ILE A 438 1.75 -11.54 10.87
N GLU A 439 0.95 -12.44 11.45
CA GLU A 439 1.44 -13.75 11.87
C GLU A 439 1.62 -14.71 10.70
N LEU A 440 2.79 -15.32 10.55
CA LEU A 440 3.02 -16.38 9.55
C LEU A 440 2.08 -17.59 9.76
N LYS A 441 1.65 -17.85 11.00
CA LYS A 441 0.78 -18.98 11.35
C LYS A 441 -0.57 -18.97 10.59
N ASN A 442 -1.03 -17.81 10.11
CA ASN A 442 -2.29 -17.65 9.35
C ASN A 442 -2.07 -17.67 7.83
N CYS A 443 -0.84 -17.87 7.35
CA CYS A 443 -0.53 -18.02 5.92
C CYS A 443 -1.04 -19.38 5.41
N ARG A 444 -1.85 -19.39 4.36
CA ARG A 444 -2.51 -20.60 3.81
C ARG A 444 -2.12 -20.91 2.38
N GLY A 445 -1.51 -19.97 1.65
CA GLY A 445 -0.96 -20.19 0.32
C GLY A 445 0.28 -19.34 0.01
N GLN A 446 1.02 -19.73 -1.02
CA GLN A 446 2.17 -18.99 -1.51
C GLN A 446 2.33 -19.20 -3.03
N THR A 447 2.59 -18.14 -3.80
CA THR A 447 2.90 -18.25 -5.24
C THR A 447 4.02 -17.29 -5.65
N TYR A 448 4.89 -17.79 -6.50
CA TYR A 448 6.10 -17.14 -7.00
C TYR A 448 6.24 -17.42 -8.50
N ASP A 449 7.28 -16.86 -9.11
CA ASP A 449 7.72 -17.31 -10.43
C ASP A 449 8.29 -18.75 -10.38
N ASN A 450 8.64 -19.30 -11.55
CA ASN A 450 9.17 -20.66 -11.64
C ASN A 450 10.72 -20.72 -11.51
N ALA A 451 11.43 -19.65 -11.12
CA ALA A 451 12.87 -19.70 -10.88
C ALA A 451 13.25 -20.69 -9.77
N SER A 452 14.41 -21.33 -9.90
CA SER A 452 14.90 -22.38 -8.99
C SER A 452 14.96 -21.94 -7.52
N ASN A 453 15.26 -20.68 -7.28
CA ASN A 453 15.46 -20.13 -5.93
C ASN A 453 14.12 -19.83 -5.24
N MET A 454 13.03 -19.72 -6.01
CA MET A 454 11.68 -19.47 -5.51
C MET A 454 10.87 -20.77 -5.45
N SER A 455 10.74 -21.45 -6.59
CA SER A 455 9.93 -22.67 -6.78
C SER A 455 10.61 -23.97 -6.34
N GLY A 456 11.92 -23.93 -6.07
CA GLY A 456 12.75 -25.12 -5.84
C GLY A 456 12.21 -26.06 -4.75
N ARG A 457 12.00 -27.33 -5.11
CA ARG A 457 11.34 -28.36 -4.26
C ARG A 457 12.01 -28.58 -2.90
N TYR A 458 13.33 -28.42 -2.81
CA TYR A 458 14.13 -28.76 -1.62
C TYR A 458 14.81 -27.55 -0.97
N THR A 459 15.20 -26.56 -1.77
CA THR A 459 16.01 -25.41 -1.33
C THR A 459 15.46 -24.08 -1.83
N GLY A 460 14.29 -24.05 -2.49
CA GLY A 460 13.65 -22.81 -2.88
C GLY A 460 12.89 -22.15 -1.74
N LEU A 461 12.53 -20.88 -1.90
CA LEU A 461 11.72 -20.11 -0.94
C LEU A 461 10.44 -20.85 -0.53
N GLN A 462 9.78 -21.54 -1.48
CA GLN A 462 8.56 -22.28 -1.18
C GLN A 462 8.76 -23.48 -0.23
N ALA A 463 9.94 -24.11 -0.25
CA ALA A 463 10.26 -25.21 0.67
C ALA A 463 10.52 -24.65 2.08
N ARG A 464 11.40 -23.65 2.14
CA ARG A 464 11.78 -22.87 3.33
C ARG A 464 10.59 -22.35 4.13
N LEU A 465 9.71 -21.55 3.49
CA LEU A 465 8.52 -21.02 4.16
C LEU A 465 7.51 -22.13 4.57
N LYS A 466 7.56 -23.30 3.92
CA LYS A 466 6.72 -24.46 4.28
C LYS A 466 7.29 -25.29 5.44
N GLU A 467 8.59 -25.22 5.72
CA GLU A 467 9.17 -25.74 6.96
C GLU A 467 8.70 -24.91 8.16
N HIS A 468 8.65 -23.57 8.02
CA HIS A 468 8.08 -22.67 9.01
C HIS A 468 6.54 -22.72 9.11
N CYS A 469 5.83 -22.96 8.01
CA CYS A 469 4.37 -22.95 7.96
C CYS A 469 3.83 -24.03 7.00
N LYS A 470 3.58 -25.24 7.53
CA LYS A 470 3.16 -26.41 6.74
C LYS A 470 1.87 -26.20 5.94
N THR A 471 0.97 -25.37 6.46
CA THR A 471 -0.32 -24.99 5.86
C THR A 471 -0.18 -24.05 4.66
N ALA A 472 0.94 -23.31 4.53
CA ALA A 472 1.21 -22.42 3.40
C ALA A 472 1.43 -23.21 2.10
N THR A 473 0.33 -23.47 1.39
CA THR A 473 0.32 -24.33 0.20
C THR A 473 0.93 -23.61 -0.99
N TYR A 474 2.04 -24.14 -1.54
CA TYR A 474 2.66 -23.60 -2.75
C TYR A 474 1.83 -23.91 -4.00
N VAL A 475 1.53 -22.86 -4.76
CA VAL A 475 0.89 -22.91 -6.07
C VAL A 475 1.82 -22.26 -7.09
N PRO A 476 2.31 -23.00 -8.11
CA PRO A 476 3.09 -22.40 -9.20
C PRO A 476 2.29 -21.32 -9.94
N CYS A 477 2.96 -20.28 -10.44
CA CYS A 477 2.25 -19.26 -11.23
C CYS A 477 1.79 -19.82 -12.59
N ALA A 478 0.48 -19.85 -12.82
CA ALA A 478 -0.11 -20.38 -14.05
C ALA A 478 0.20 -19.51 -15.29
N SER A 479 0.28 -18.18 -15.18
CA SER A 479 0.61 -17.31 -16.33
C SER A 479 2.07 -17.42 -16.76
N HIS A 480 3.01 -17.43 -15.80
CA HIS A 480 4.42 -17.72 -16.08
C HIS A 480 4.59 -19.13 -16.65
N THR A 481 3.83 -20.11 -16.12
CA THR A 481 3.78 -21.47 -16.66
C THR A 481 3.32 -21.51 -18.13
N LEU A 482 2.26 -20.80 -18.51
CA LEU A 482 1.82 -20.69 -19.92
C LEU A 482 2.87 -20.02 -20.81
N ASN A 483 3.62 -19.03 -20.28
CA ASN A 483 4.72 -18.39 -20.99
C ASN A 483 5.86 -19.37 -21.32
N LEU A 484 6.24 -20.22 -20.36
CA LEU A 484 7.22 -21.30 -20.58
C LEU A 484 6.71 -22.34 -21.59
N ILE A 485 5.45 -22.78 -21.47
CA ILE A 485 4.82 -23.72 -22.41
C ILE A 485 4.87 -23.19 -23.85
N GLY A 486 4.49 -21.92 -24.06
CA GLY A 486 4.49 -21.27 -25.37
C GLY A 486 5.89 -21.10 -25.97
N ASN A 487 6.91 -20.88 -25.14
CA ASN A 487 8.30 -20.82 -25.60
C ASN A 487 8.84 -22.21 -25.97
N CYS A 488 8.65 -23.23 -25.12
CA CYS A 488 9.03 -24.63 -25.42
C CYS A 488 8.44 -25.11 -26.75
N ALA A 489 7.14 -24.85 -26.99
CA ALA A 489 6.46 -25.28 -28.21
C ALA A 489 6.90 -24.49 -29.46
N ALA A 490 7.33 -23.24 -29.33
CA ALA A 490 7.86 -22.44 -30.44
C ALA A 490 9.28 -22.85 -30.85
N GLU A 491 10.06 -23.38 -29.90
CA GLU A 491 11.46 -23.77 -30.08
C GLU A 491 11.63 -25.28 -30.39
N VAL A 492 10.54 -26.05 -30.38
CA VAL A 492 10.52 -27.52 -30.54
C VAL A 492 11.05 -28.02 -31.88
N CYS A 493 10.87 -27.26 -32.97
CA CYS A 493 11.22 -27.70 -34.32
C CYS A 493 11.69 -26.55 -35.22
N THR A 494 12.61 -26.85 -36.13
CA THR A 494 13.23 -25.86 -37.03
C THR A 494 12.22 -25.04 -37.86
N PRO A 495 11.09 -25.60 -38.35
CA PRO A 495 10.07 -24.80 -39.03
C PRO A 495 9.41 -23.74 -38.13
N ALA A 496 9.08 -24.07 -36.87
CA ALA A 496 8.52 -23.11 -35.93
C ALA A 496 9.50 -21.97 -35.60
N VAL A 497 10.78 -22.29 -35.36
CA VAL A 497 11.84 -21.30 -35.14
C VAL A 497 12.04 -20.39 -36.37
N SER A 498 12.08 -20.98 -37.57
CA SER A 498 12.18 -20.26 -38.86
C SER A 498 10.97 -19.35 -39.15
N TYR A 499 9.81 -19.68 -38.59
CA TYR A 499 8.57 -18.92 -38.73
C TYR A 499 8.54 -17.70 -37.80
N PHE A 500 8.91 -17.85 -36.51
CA PHE A 500 9.01 -16.70 -35.61
C PHE A 500 10.17 -15.76 -35.98
N ASP A 501 11.30 -16.28 -36.44
CA ASP A 501 12.39 -15.51 -37.07
C ASP A 501 11.88 -14.69 -38.28
N PHE A 502 11.04 -15.28 -39.12
CA PHE A 502 10.44 -14.60 -40.26
C PHE A 502 9.49 -13.46 -39.84
N ILE A 503 8.59 -13.68 -38.88
CA ILE A 503 7.71 -12.60 -38.37
C ILE A 503 8.55 -11.44 -37.82
N GLN A 504 9.59 -11.74 -37.02
CA GLN A 504 10.44 -10.71 -36.45
C GLN A 504 11.21 -9.95 -37.53
N LYS A 505 11.63 -10.61 -38.62
CA LYS A 505 12.23 -9.95 -39.79
C LYS A 505 11.24 -9.07 -40.56
N VAL A 506 9.99 -9.49 -40.73
CA VAL A 506 8.92 -8.65 -41.32
C VAL A 506 8.71 -7.39 -40.46
N TYR A 507 8.61 -7.53 -39.14
CA TYR A 507 8.51 -6.38 -38.23
C TYR A 507 9.74 -5.45 -38.33
N VAL A 508 10.96 -5.99 -38.28
CA VAL A 508 12.21 -5.20 -38.37
C VAL A 508 12.31 -4.48 -39.73
N PHE A 509 11.89 -5.13 -40.82
CA PHE A 509 11.90 -4.52 -42.16
C PHE A 509 11.01 -3.27 -42.23
N PHE A 510 9.79 -3.31 -41.71
CA PHE A 510 8.88 -2.16 -41.76
C PHE A 510 9.22 -1.09 -40.70
N SER A 511 9.52 -1.49 -39.46
CA SER A 511 9.83 -0.55 -38.36
C SER A 511 11.14 0.22 -38.56
N SER A 512 12.14 -0.36 -39.26
CA SER A 512 13.42 0.33 -39.54
C SER A 512 13.35 1.35 -40.69
N SER A 513 12.16 1.82 -41.09
CA SER A 513 12.01 3.04 -41.91
C SER A 513 10.57 3.56 -41.91
N THR A 514 10.39 4.83 -41.54
CA THR A 514 9.11 5.55 -41.68
C THR A 514 8.54 5.50 -43.10
N ARG A 515 9.39 5.49 -44.14
CA ARG A 515 8.95 5.31 -45.54
C ARG A 515 8.33 3.93 -45.78
N ARG A 516 8.98 2.86 -45.32
CA ARG A 516 8.47 1.48 -45.47
C ARG A 516 7.21 1.29 -44.62
N TRP A 517 7.17 1.86 -43.42
CA TRP A 517 5.99 1.90 -42.57
C TRP A 517 4.80 2.60 -43.23
N ASN A 518 5.01 3.75 -43.88
CA ASN A 518 3.95 4.46 -44.60
C ASN A 518 3.42 3.68 -45.82
N PHE A 519 4.27 2.90 -46.51
CA PHE A 519 3.82 1.98 -47.57
C PHE A 519 2.94 0.85 -47.02
N LEU A 520 3.34 0.25 -45.90
CA LEU A 520 2.52 -0.74 -45.19
C LEU A 520 1.17 -0.13 -44.79
N GLN A 521 1.17 1.01 -44.08
CA GLN A 521 -0.05 1.68 -43.65
C GLN A 521 -0.97 2.03 -44.82
N LYS A 522 -0.43 2.46 -45.98
CA LYS A 522 -1.23 2.74 -47.18
C LYS A 522 -2.01 1.51 -47.66
N ASN A 523 -1.42 0.32 -47.63
CA ASN A 523 -2.08 -0.93 -48.03
C ASN A 523 -2.96 -1.54 -46.93
N LEU A 524 -2.97 -0.96 -45.72
CA LEU A 524 -3.84 -1.36 -44.61
C LEU A 524 -5.08 -0.45 -44.43
N GLN A 525 -5.22 0.63 -45.22
CA GLN A 525 -6.23 1.68 -44.96
C GLN A 525 -7.69 1.21 -45.08
N ASP A 526 -7.96 0.17 -45.87
CA ASP A 526 -9.30 -0.41 -46.03
C ASP A 526 -9.66 -1.42 -44.92
N SER A 527 -8.92 -1.45 -43.80
CA SER A 527 -9.01 -2.51 -42.79
C SER A 527 -8.92 -2.00 -41.34
N ASP A 528 -9.83 -2.48 -40.46
CA ASP A 528 -9.87 -2.17 -39.00
C ASP A 528 -8.75 -2.88 -38.19
N ILE A 529 -7.59 -3.15 -38.81
CA ILE A 529 -6.74 -4.27 -38.40
C ILE A 529 -5.43 -3.84 -37.72
N LYS A 530 -4.96 -4.69 -36.79
CA LYS A 530 -3.69 -4.57 -36.06
C LYS A 530 -2.50 -4.39 -37.01
N ASN A 531 -1.73 -3.33 -36.83
CA ASN A 531 -0.38 -3.18 -37.42
C ASN A 531 0.55 -4.34 -37.02
N VAL A 532 1.57 -4.62 -37.84
CA VAL A 532 2.63 -5.61 -37.55
C VAL A 532 3.34 -5.29 -36.24
N LYS A 533 3.47 -6.28 -35.36
CA LYS A 533 4.04 -6.14 -34.00
C LYS A 533 5.38 -6.86 -33.84
N ARG A 534 6.20 -6.34 -32.93
CA ARG A 534 7.47 -6.95 -32.50
C ARG A 534 7.20 -8.23 -31.69
N ILE A 535 7.98 -9.28 -31.93
CA ILE A 535 8.02 -10.44 -31.04
C ILE A 535 8.81 -10.11 -29.77
N SER A 536 8.35 -10.64 -28.64
CA SER A 536 9.13 -10.70 -27.41
C SER A 536 9.62 -12.13 -27.17
N ASP A 537 10.90 -12.26 -26.85
CA ASP A 537 11.52 -13.53 -26.49
C ASP A 537 11.00 -14.00 -25.12
N THR A 538 10.73 -13.06 -24.21
CA THR A 538 10.31 -13.31 -22.82
C THR A 538 8.80 -13.28 -22.59
N ARG A 539 8.00 -12.81 -23.56
CA ARG A 539 6.54 -12.67 -23.42
C ARG A 539 5.79 -13.27 -24.62
N TRP A 540 5.33 -14.49 -24.43
CA TRP A 540 4.61 -15.30 -25.40
C TRP A 540 3.35 -14.59 -25.96
N SER A 541 2.70 -13.73 -25.16
CA SER A 541 1.52 -12.93 -25.57
C SER A 541 1.82 -11.92 -26.69
N ALA A 542 3.07 -11.45 -26.82
CA ALA A 542 3.49 -10.64 -27.96
C ALA A 542 3.57 -11.47 -29.25
N ARG A 543 3.92 -12.76 -29.16
CA ARG A 543 3.87 -13.71 -30.29
C ARG A 543 2.43 -13.89 -30.77
N ALA A 544 1.47 -14.06 -29.85
CA ALA A 544 0.04 -14.13 -30.17
C ALA A 544 -0.47 -12.87 -30.90
N ASP A 545 0.00 -11.69 -30.47
CA ASP A 545 -0.45 -10.41 -31.04
C ASP A 545 0.21 -10.09 -32.39
N ALA A 546 1.45 -10.55 -32.60
CA ALA A 546 2.15 -10.44 -33.88
C ALA A 546 1.65 -11.44 -34.93
N VAL A 547 1.35 -12.69 -34.53
CA VAL A 547 0.75 -13.70 -35.42
C VAL A 547 -0.64 -13.25 -35.88
N ALA A 548 -1.49 -12.72 -34.98
CA ALA A 548 -2.79 -12.14 -35.38
C ALA A 548 -2.66 -11.01 -36.41
N ALA A 549 -1.66 -10.12 -36.24
CA ALA A 549 -1.41 -9.03 -37.17
C ALA A 549 -0.89 -9.50 -38.54
N LEU A 550 -0.21 -10.66 -38.59
CA LEU A 550 0.20 -11.30 -39.84
C LEU A 550 -0.98 -12.04 -40.50
N ASN A 551 -1.76 -12.78 -39.71
CA ASN A 551 -2.87 -13.62 -40.17
C ASN A 551 -3.99 -12.78 -40.82
N LEU A 552 -4.34 -11.67 -40.20
CA LEU A 552 -5.42 -10.78 -40.65
C LEU A 552 -5.03 -9.89 -41.85
N ASN A 553 -3.74 -9.72 -42.15
CA ASN A 553 -3.22 -8.83 -43.21
C ASN A 553 -2.27 -9.55 -44.19
N TYR A 554 -2.42 -10.88 -44.34
CA TYR A 554 -1.39 -11.72 -44.97
C TYR A 554 -1.05 -11.27 -46.41
N LYS A 555 -2.07 -10.88 -47.18
CA LYS A 555 -1.93 -10.48 -48.59
C LYS A 555 -1.52 -9.02 -48.73
N GLU A 556 -1.95 -8.18 -47.80
CA GLU A 556 -1.73 -6.74 -47.73
C GLU A 556 -0.27 -6.44 -47.37
N ILE A 557 0.29 -7.21 -46.43
CA ILE A 557 1.71 -7.20 -46.09
C ILE A 557 2.55 -7.75 -47.26
N GLN A 558 2.13 -8.86 -47.89
CA GLN A 558 2.84 -9.43 -49.04
C GLN A 558 2.88 -8.43 -50.22
N LYS A 559 1.74 -7.83 -50.57
CA LYS A 559 1.62 -6.76 -51.59
C LYS A 559 2.56 -5.60 -51.30
N SER A 560 2.61 -5.14 -50.05
CA SER A 560 3.52 -4.06 -49.61
C SER A 560 5.00 -4.42 -49.81
N LEU A 561 5.38 -5.68 -49.56
CA LEU A 561 6.75 -6.16 -49.81
C LEU A 561 7.08 -6.28 -51.30
N ILE A 562 6.11 -6.66 -52.13
CA ILE A 562 6.27 -6.69 -53.60
C ILE A 562 6.48 -5.26 -54.13
N GLU A 563 5.62 -4.32 -53.76
CA GLU A 563 5.72 -2.90 -54.16
C GLU A 563 7.08 -2.29 -53.76
N ILE A 564 7.52 -2.50 -52.51
CA ILE A 564 8.85 -2.02 -52.03
C ILE A 564 10.01 -2.73 -52.76
N GLY A 565 9.84 -4.00 -53.15
CA GLY A 565 10.80 -4.73 -53.97
C GLY A 565 11.02 -4.13 -55.36
N GLU A 566 10.06 -3.36 -55.88
CA GLU A 566 10.06 -2.85 -57.25
C GLU A 566 10.24 -1.33 -57.35
N HIS A 567 9.92 -0.58 -56.28
CA HIS A 567 10.06 0.87 -56.25
C HIS A 567 11.45 1.38 -56.64
N ALA A 568 11.54 2.08 -57.77
CA ALA A 568 12.78 2.60 -58.37
C ALA A 568 13.72 3.24 -57.33
N ASN A 569 13.21 4.13 -56.49
CA ASN A 569 13.98 4.93 -55.53
C ASN A 569 14.28 4.21 -54.19
N GLU A 570 14.31 2.88 -54.14
CA GLU A 570 14.70 2.11 -52.93
C GLU A 570 16.05 1.39 -53.12
N LYS A 571 16.84 1.25 -52.04
CA LYS A 571 18.20 0.70 -52.12
C LYS A 571 18.18 -0.77 -52.58
N PRO A 572 19.13 -1.23 -53.43
CA PRO A 572 19.15 -2.61 -53.94
C PRO A 572 19.11 -3.70 -52.85
N VAL A 573 19.75 -3.45 -51.69
CA VAL A 573 19.73 -4.37 -50.54
C VAL A 573 18.30 -4.55 -50.00
N TYR A 574 17.58 -3.46 -49.75
CA TYR A 574 16.21 -3.51 -49.21
C TYR A 574 15.20 -4.04 -50.24
N LYS A 575 15.44 -3.85 -51.55
CA LYS A 575 14.66 -4.50 -52.61
C LYS A 575 14.81 -6.02 -52.60
N LEU A 576 16.05 -6.50 -52.46
CA LEU A 576 16.35 -7.93 -52.39
C LEU A 576 15.79 -8.54 -51.10
N GLU A 577 15.92 -7.83 -49.97
CA GLU A 577 15.32 -8.20 -48.69
C GLU A 577 13.78 -8.29 -48.79
N ALA A 578 13.11 -7.26 -49.32
CA ALA A 578 11.66 -7.26 -49.54
C ALA A 578 11.20 -8.43 -50.41
N LYS A 579 11.88 -8.68 -51.55
CA LYS A 579 11.58 -9.83 -52.42
C LYS A 579 11.89 -11.17 -51.76
N SER A 580 12.84 -11.24 -50.82
CA SER A 580 13.10 -12.46 -50.04
C SER A 580 12.05 -12.73 -48.96
N LEU A 581 11.48 -11.68 -48.37
CA LEU A 581 10.37 -11.77 -47.41
C LEU A 581 9.06 -12.11 -48.13
N ALA A 582 8.75 -11.44 -49.25
CA ALA A 582 7.57 -11.75 -50.07
C ALA A 582 7.52 -13.23 -50.48
N ARG A 583 8.67 -13.78 -50.93
CA ARG A 583 8.82 -15.21 -51.26
C ARG A 583 8.55 -16.15 -50.09
N LYS A 584 8.67 -15.72 -48.83
CA LYS A 584 8.28 -16.54 -47.67
C LYS A 584 6.78 -16.55 -47.44
N PHE A 585 6.03 -15.51 -47.81
CA PHE A 585 4.55 -15.55 -47.84
C PHE A 585 4.03 -16.54 -48.90
N ASP A 586 4.77 -16.71 -50.01
CA ASP A 586 4.47 -17.72 -51.04
C ASP A 586 4.75 -19.17 -50.60
N GLU A 587 5.47 -19.42 -49.50
CA GLU A 587 5.72 -20.79 -49.02
C GLU A 587 4.48 -21.33 -48.28
N TYR A 588 3.87 -22.42 -48.76
CA TYR A 588 2.65 -23.01 -48.18
C TYR A 588 2.81 -23.37 -46.68
N GLU A 589 4.02 -23.79 -46.28
CA GLU A 589 4.40 -24.04 -44.88
C GLU A 589 4.25 -22.78 -43.99
N THR A 590 4.48 -21.58 -44.53
CA THR A 590 4.29 -20.30 -43.81
C THR A 590 2.81 -19.98 -43.59
N ALA A 591 1.96 -20.22 -44.58
CA ALA A 591 0.51 -20.05 -44.44
C ALA A 591 -0.06 -21.05 -43.41
N LEU A 592 0.30 -22.33 -43.54
CA LEU A 592 -0.07 -23.37 -42.57
C LEU A 592 0.39 -23.02 -41.15
N LEU A 593 1.64 -22.60 -40.96
CA LEU A 593 2.15 -22.20 -39.65
C LEU A 593 1.45 -20.93 -39.12
N THR A 594 1.01 -20.02 -39.97
CA THR A 594 0.22 -18.84 -39.57
C THR A 594 -1.14 -19.23 -39.00
N VAL A 595 -1.86 -20.13 -39.69
CA VAL A 595 -3.14 -20.67 -39.20
C VAL A 595 -2.95 -21.44 -37.89
N ILE A 596 -1.97 -22.35 -37.82
CA ILE A 596 -1.67 -23.16 -36.63
C ILE A 596 -1.37 -22.26 -35.43
N TRP A 597 -0.43 -21.32 -35.59
CA TRP A 597 -0.03 -20.47 -34.49
C TRP A 597 -1.12 -19.47 -34.10
N ASP A 598 -1.94 -18.94 -35.01
CA ASP A 598 -3.02 -18.03 -34.60
C ASP A 598 -4.10 -18.75 -33.80
N LYS A 599 -4.59 -19.90 -34.30
CA LYS A 599 -5.59 -20.74 -33.61
C LYS A 599 -5.15 -21.11 -32.20
N LEU A 600 -3.90 -21.57 -32.05
CA LEU A 600 -3.34 -21.95 -30.75
C LEU A 600 -3.13 -20.73 -29.85
N LEU A 601 -2.40 -19.72 -30.33
CA LEU A 601 -1.98 -18.59 -29.50
C LEU A 601 -3.16 -17.71 -29.06
N GLN A 602 -4.19 -17.49 -29.87
CA GLN A 602 -5.35 -16.70 -29.42
C GLN A 602 -6.09 -17.38 -28.25
N ARG A 603 -6.23 -18.71 -28.26
CA ARG A 603 -6.89 -19.45 -27.16
C ARG A 603 -6.05 -19.47 -25.90
N ILE A 604 -4.73 -19.67 -26.01
CA ILE A 604 -3.80 -19.51 -24.89
C ILE A 604 -3.85 -18.07 -24.33
N ASN A 605 -4.13 -17.05 -25.17
CA ASN A 605 -4.13 -15.63 -24.79
C ASN A 605 -5.36 -15.28 -23.97
N SER A 606 -6.54 -15.76 -24.38
CA SER A 606 -7.77 -15.66 -23.61
C SER A 606 -7.62 -16.31 -22.22
N VAL A 607 -7.02 -17.49 -22.14
CA VAL A 607 -6.79 -18.20 -20.86
C VAL A 607 -5.76 -17.49 -19.99
N SER A 608 -4.62 -17.05 -20.56
CA SER A 608 -3.60 -16.32 -19.81
C SER A 608 -4.12 -14.97 -19.27
N LYS A 609 -4.92 -14.24 -20.04
CA LYS A 609 -5.58 -13.00 -19.56
C LYS A 609 -6.52 -13.27 -18.39
N TYR A 610 -7.33 -14.34 -18.45
CA TYR A 610 -8.18 -14.72 -17.32
C TYR A 610 -7.37 -15.09 -16.07
N LEU A 611 -6.27 -15.83 -16.23
CA LEU A 611 -5.40 -16.22 -15.12
C LEU A 611 -4.65 -15.05 -14.47
N GLN A 612 -4.65 -13.86 -15.09
CA GLN A 612 -4.11 -12.64 -14.51
C GLN A 612 -5.15 -11.81 -13.72
N ASP A 613 -6.43 -12.18 -13.75
CA ASP A 613 -7.50 -11.51 -13.00
C ASP A 613 -7.32 -11.73 -11.49
N THR A 614 -7.53 -10.70 -10.67
CA THR A 614 -7.40 -10.82 -9.20
C THR A 614 -8.50 -11.69 -8.60
N GLN A 615 -9.68 -11.76 -9.24
CA GLN A 615 -10.80 -12.64 -8.88
C GLN A 615 -10.64 -14.07 -9.44
N ALA A 616 -9.56 -14.38 -10.15
CA ALA A 616 -9.31 -15.75 -10.64
C ALA A 616 -9.12 -16.70 -9.45
N ASN A 617 -9.93 -17.76 -9.39
CA ASN A 617 -9.82 -18.82 -8.39
C ASN A 617 -9.26 -20.12 -8.99
N LEU A 618 -8.68 -20.96 -8.13
CA LEU A 618 -7.93 -22.16 -8.55
C LEU A 618 -8.77 -23.13 -9.39
N LEU A 619 -10.06 -23.30 -9.03
CA LEU A 619 -10.99 -24.18 -9.73
C LEU A 619 -11.23 -23.72 -11.18
N LYS A 620 -11.69 -22.49 -11.39
CA LYS A 620 -11.99 -21.94 -12.72
C LYS A 620 -10.76 -21.95 -13.61
N GLY A 621 -9.59 -21.60 -13.06
CA GLY A 621 -8.33 -21.61 -13.80
C GLY A 621 -7.88 -23.01 -14.22
N SER A 622 -7.97 -24.02 -13.36
CA SER A 622 -7.64 -25.41 -13.75
C SER A 622 -8.64 -25.95 -14.79
N SER A 623 -9.94 -25.65 -14.66
CA SER A 623 -10.93 -25.99 -15.68
C SER A 623 -10.63 -25.36 -17.04
N LEU A 624 -10.14 -24.13 -17.08
CA LEU A 624 -9.72 -23.47 -18.33
C LEU A 624 -8.43 -24.05 -18.91
N LEU A 625 -7.44 -24.45 -18.07
CA LEU A 625 -6.25 -25.16 -18.53
C LEU A 625 -6.59 -26.54 -19.11
N LYS A 626 -7.54 -27.26 -18.50
CA LYS A 626 -8.07 -28.52 -19.02
C LYS A 626 -8.78 -28.32 -20.36
N SER A 627 -9.72 -27.37 -20.45
CA SER A 627 -10.44 -27.05 -21.69
C SER A 627 -9.51 -26.57 -22.82
N LEU A 628 -8.43 -25.85 -22.48
CA LEU A 628 -7.38 -25.48 -23.42
C LEU A 628 -6.62 -26.71 -23.94
N THR A 629 -6.32 -27.68 -23.08
CA THR A 629 -5.66 -28.95 -23.46
C THR A 629 -6.58 -29.79 -24.37
N GLU A 630 -7.88 -29.80 -24.08
CA GLU A 630 -8.91 -30.46 -24.90
C GLU A 630 -9.00 -29.81 -26.30
N PHE A 631 -9.08 -28.48 -26.38
CA PHE A 631 -9.05 -27.73 -27.64
C PHE A 631 -7.78 -27.99 -28.48
N ILE A 632 -6.60 -28.04 -27.85
CA ILE A 632 -5.34 -28.31 -28.57
C ILE A 632 -5.35 -29.76 -29.12
N ASN A 633 -5.98 -30.71 -28.42
CA ASN A 633 -6.18 -32.08 -28.90
C ASN A 633 -7.21 -32.18 -30.05
N GLU A 634 -8.15 -31.24 -30.15
CA GLU A 634 -9.03 -31.11 -31.33
C GLU A 634 -8.27 -30.53 -32.53
N VAL A 635 -7.54 -29.43 -32.34
CA VAL A 635 -6.66 -28.82 -33.35
C VAL A 635 -5.62 -29.82 -33.88
N ARG A 636 -5.09 -30.68 -33.01
CA ARG A 636 -4.19 -31.78 -33.38
C ARG A 636 -4.82 -32.77 -34.36
N LYS A 637 -6.10 -33.14 -34.17
CA LYS A 637 -6.82 -34.10 -35.02
C LYS A 637 -7.29 -33.46 -36.33
N ASN A 638 -7.78 -32.23 -36.27
CA ASN A 638 -8.45 -31.56 -37.38
C ASN A 638 -7.50 -30.77 -38.29
N PHE A 639 -6.48 -31.42 -38.85
CA PHE A 639 -5.57 -30.75 -39.79
C PHE A 639 -6.28 -30.25 -41.08
N GLN A 640 -7.43 -30.83 -41.43
CA GLN A 640 -8.23 -30.41 -42.59
C GLN A 640 -8.73 -28.96 -42.47
N ASP A 641 -9.14 -28.54 -41.27
CA ASP A 641 -9.63 -27.17 -41.02
C ASP A 641 -8.50 -26.14 -41.17
N ILE A 642 -7.30 -26.49 -40.70
CA ILE A 642 -6.07 -25.70 -40.85
C ILE A 642 -5.68 -25.55 -42.33
N GLU A 643 -5.75 -26.65 -43.08
CA GLU A 643 -5.43 -26.68 -44.49
C GLU A 643 -6.45 -25.87 -45.31
N ALA A 644 -7.74 -25.95 -44.98
CA ALA A 644 -8.79 -25.16 -45.60
C ALA A 644 -8.58 -23.64 -45.43
N GLU A 645 -8.21 -23.18 -44.23
CA GLU A 645 -7.91 -21.76 -43.98
C GLU A 645 -6.61 -21.30 -44.66
N ALA A 646 -5.55 -22.12 -44.67
CA ALA A 646 -4.31 -21.78 -45.36
C ALA A 646 -4.50 -21.65 -46.89
N ASN A 647 -5.39 -22.45 -47.48
CA ASN A 647 -5.78 -22.39 -48.89
C ASN A 647 -6.53 -21.10 -49.30
N LEU A 648 -6.97 -20.27 -48.34
CA LEU A 648 -7.52 -18.93 -48.59
C LEU A 648 -6.43 -17.85 -48.56
N MET A 649 -5.30 -18.09 -47.90
CA MET A 649 -4.22 -17.12 -47.68
C MET A 649 -3.21 -17.08 -48.82
N THR A 650 -2.91 -18.24 -49.42
CA THR A 650 -1.96 -18.35 -50.54
C THR A 650 -2.49 -19.26 -51.66
N ASP A 651 -2.22 -18.87 -52.90
CA ASP A 651 -2.55 -19.66 -54.08
C ASP A 651 -1.53 -20.80 -54.32
N ASN A 652 -0.34 -20.74 -53.70
CA ASN A 652 0.64 -21.81 -53.75
C ASN A 652 0.32 -22.91 -52.73
N ARG A 653 -0.06 -24.09 -53.21
CA ARG A 653 -0.51 -25.25 -52.41
C ARG A 653 0.51 -26.39 -52.39
N GLN A 654 1.77 -26.12 -52.74
CA GLN A 654 2.83 -27.12 -52.79
C GLN A 654 3.66 -27.12 -51.49
N TYR A 655 3.84 -28.30 -50.91
CA TYR A 655 4.81 -28.53 -49.83
C TYR A 655 6.24 -28.47 -50.37
N LYS A 656 7.21 -28.30 -49.47
CA LYS A 656 8.60 -27.98 -49.84
C LYS A 656 9.40 -29.26 -50.09
N GLU A 657 9.59 -29.63 -51.36
CA GLU A 657 10.38 -30.81 -51.76
C GLU A 657 11.71 -30.88 -50.98
N ARG A 658 11.87 -31.92 -50.14
CA ARG A 658 13.17 -32.21 -49.54
C ARG A 658 14.11 -32.70 -50.65
N ARG A 659 15.37 -32.22 -50.66
CA ARG A 659 16.40 -32.64 -51.63
C ARG A 659 16.51 -34.17 -51.66
N LYS A 660 15.92 -34.77 -52.69
CA LYS A 660 15.91 -36.22 -52.92
C LYS A 660 17.34 -36.74 -53.07
N ARG A 661 17.63 -37.89 -52.45
CA ARG A 661 18.89 -38.61 -52.63
C ARG A 661 19.06 -38.92 -54.12
N LYS A 662 20.29 -39.00 -54.64
CA LYS A 662 20.49 -39.56 -55.97
C LYS A 662 20.10 -41.03 -55.95
N TYR A 663 18.98 -41.34 -56.59
CA TYR A 663 18.50 -42.70 -56.83
C TYR A 663 19.29 -43.36 -57.96
N HIS A 664 19.24 -44.70 -58.02
CA HIS A 664 19.77 -45.45 -59.16
C HIS A 664 18.75 -45.51 -60.31
N PHE A 665 19.19 -46.00 -61.47
CA PHE A 665 18.49 -45.86 -62.75
C PHE A 665 17.09 -46.50 -62.79
N ASP A 666 16.86 -47.54 -61.98
CA ASP A 666 15.67 -48.40 -62.06
C ASP A 666 14.53 -48.02 -61.08
N GLU A 667 14.69 -46.98 -60.25
CA GLU A 667 13.67 -46.55 -59.29
C GLU A 667 12.59 -45.67 -59.94
N ASN A 668 11.43 -46.26 -60.18
CA ASN A 668 10.35 -45.65 -60.97
C ASN A 668 9.42 -44.77 -60.12
N LYS A 669 9.08 -43.56 -60.61
CA LYS A 669 8.26 -42.58 -59.86
C LYS A 669 6.76 -42.75 -60.12
N GLY A 670 5.99 -43.10 -59.10
CA GLY A 670 4.52 -43.06 -59.14
C GLY A 670 3.92 -42.29 -57.96
N GLY A 671 3.41 -41.06 -58.20
CA GLY A 671 2.40 -40.36 -57.37
C GLY A 671 2.71 -39.93 -55.92
N GLU A 672 3.48 -40.70 -55.15
CA GLU A 672 3.40 -40.71 -53.68
C GLU A 672 4.00 -39.48 -52.97
N ALA A 673 4.98 -38.81 -53.57
CA ALA A 673 5.75 -37.75 -52.94
C ALA A 673 4.91 -36.61 -52.33
N CYS A 674 3.80 -36.23 -52.96
CA CYS A 674 2.91 -35.17 -52.42
C CYS A 674 2.20 -35.61 -51.12
N HIS A 675 1.83 -36.89 -51.02
CA HIS A 675 1.30 -37.47 -49.79
C HIS A 675 2.38 -37.62 -48.72
N GLU A 676 3.60 -38.05 -49.10
CA GLU A 676 4.73 -38.14 -48.16
C GLU A 676 5.08 -36.79 -47.55
N GLU A 677 5.18 -35.73 -48.37
CA GLU A 677 5.59 -34.39 -47.93
C GLU A 677 4.53 -33.75 -47.02
N LYS A 678 3.23 -33.90 -47.33
CA LYS A 678 2.12 -33.52 -46.45
C LYS A 678 2.13 -34.28 -45.12
N GLN A 679 2.25 -35.61 -45.15
CA GLN A 679 2.33 -36.41 -43.92
C GLN A 679 3.58 -36.07 -43.11
N SER A 680 4.70 -35.75 -43.77
CA SER A 680 5.93 -35.30 -43.12
C SER A 680 5.75 -33.97 -42.39
N PHE A 681 5.00 -33.01 -42.94
CA PHE A 681 4.65 -31.78 -42.23
C PHE A 681 3.72 -32.05 -41.03
N ILE A 682 2.67 -32.87 -41.22
CA ILE A 682 1.72 -33.23 -40.16
C ILE A 682 2.46 -33.92 -39.00
N ILE A 683 3.30 -34.91 -39.29
CA ILE A 683 4.00 -35.72 -38.28
C ILE A 683 5.12 -34.92 -37.60
N ASN A 684 5.96 -34.21 -38.35
CA ASN A 684 7.19 -33.58 -37.80
C ASN A 684 7.01 -32.12 -37.36
N VAL A 685 5.87 -31.48 -37.66
CA VAL A 685 5.62 -30.06 -37.33
C VAL A 685 4.31 -29.91 -36.56
N HIS A 686 3.16 -30.18 -37.18
CA HIS A 686 1.84 -29.95 -36.57
C HIS A 686 1.63 -30.78 -35.29
N ASN A 687 1.83 -32.09 -35.38
CA ASN A 687 1.70 -33.00 -34.25
C ASN A 687 2.73 -32.67 -33.16
N VAL A 688 3.99 -32.40 -33.53
CA VAL A 688 5.06 -32.08 -32.57
C VAL A 688 4.75 -30.82 -31.75
N ILE A 689 4.24 -29.75 -32.39
CA ILE A 689 3.82 -28.53 -31.70
C ILE A 689 2.66 -28.83 -30.75
N CYS A 690 1.62 -29.54 -31.23
CA CYS A 690 0.46 -29.88 -30.41
C CYS A 690 0.80 -30.82 -29.24
N ASP A 691 1.64 -31.83 -29.47
CA ASP A 691 2.02 -32.84 -28.46
C ASP A 691 2.87 -32.24 -27.34
N VAL A 692 3.81 -31.33 -27.66
CA VAL A 692 4.55 -30.60 -26.63
C VAL A 692 3.64 -29.66 -25.85
N LEU A 693 2.74 -28.92 -26.50
CA LEU A 693 1.75 -28.10 -25.78
C LEU A 693 0.89 -28.95 -24.83
N ILE A 694 0.37 -30.10 -25.28
CA ILE A 694 -0.47 -31.01 -24.49
C ILE A 694 0.32 -31.62 -23.33
N ALA A 695 1.53 -32.13 -23.58
CA ALA A 695 2.37 -32.74 -22.55
C ALA A 695 2.75 -31.74 -21.46
N GLU A 696 3.24 -30.56 -21.85
CA GLU A 696 3.69 -29.50 -20.96
C GLU A 696 2.53 -28.85 -20.17
N LEU A 697 1.33 -28.73 -20.76
CA LEU A 697 0.09 -28.35 -20.06
C LEU A 697 -0.33 -29.41 -19.05
N THR A 698 -0.40 -30.67 -19.47
CA THR A 698 -0.82 -31.80 -18.63
C THR A 698 0.09 -31.95 -17.42
N GLN A 699 1.41 -31.89 -17.63
CA GLN A 699 2.41 -32.01 -16.57
C GLN A 699 2.22 -30.96 -15.48
N ARG A 700 2.11 -29.66 -15.82
CA ARG A 700 1.87 -28.61 -14.79
C ARG A 700 0.47 -28.69 -14.18
N SER A 701 -0.54 -29.08 -14.96
CA SER A 701 -1.91 -29.23 -14.46
C SER A 701 -2.04 -30.25 -13.32
N THR A 702 -1.14 -31.25 -13.24
CA THR A 702 -1.08 -32.17 -12.10
C THR A 702 -0.97 -31.46 -10.74
N THR A 703 -0.24 -30.34 -10.66
CA THR A 703 -0.01 -29.65 -9.37
C THR A 703 -1.28 -28.93 -8.90
N TYR A 704 -2.00 -28.26 -9.81
CA TYR A 704 -3.28 -27.64 -9.47
C TYR A 704 -4.34 -28.70 -9.13
N ASN A 705 -4.37 -29.82 -9.87
CA ASN A 705 -5.31 -30.91 -9.62
C ASN A 705 -5.04 -31.59 -8.27
N ASN A 706 -3.78 -31.82 -7.89
CA ASN A 706 -3.44 -32.37 -6.57
C ASN A 706 -3.96 -31.49 -5.41
N ILE A 707 -3.95 -30.16 -5.57
CA ILE A 707 -4.50 -29.24 -4.58
C ILE A 707 -6.04 -29.24 -4.63
N LEU A 708 -6.63 -29.26 -5.82
CA LEU A 708 -8.09 -29.32 -5.99
C LEU A 708 -8.71 -30.61 -5.44
N ASN A 709 -7.98 -31.73 -5.49
CA ASN A 709 -8.45 -33.01 -4.93
C ASN A 709 -8.75 -32.91 -3.42
N ASP A 710 -7.98 -32.13 -2.64
CA ASP A 710 -8.29 -31.91 -1.21
C ASP A 710 -9.67 -31.25 -1.01
N PHE A 711 -10.10 -30.41 -1.95
CA PHE A 711 -11.34 -29.61 -1.86
C PHE A 711 -12.48 -30.15 -2.76
N GLN A 712 -12.31 -31.33 -3.38
CA GLN A 712 -13.21 -31.85 -4.43
C GLN A 712 -14.67 -31.97 -3.96
N ILE A 713 -14.89 -32.19 -2.67
CA ILE A 713 -16.20 -32.19 -1.98
C ILE A 713 -17.09 -30.98 -2.28
N PHE A 714 -16.52 -29.80 -2.59
CA PHE A 714 -17.30 -28.57 -2.81
C PHE A 714 -17.77 -28.36 -4.26
N PHE A 715 -17.25 -29.13 -5.23
CA PHE A 715 -17.55 -28.90 -6.65
C PHE A 715 -17.81 -30.17 -7.47
N ASP A 716 -17.48 -31.37 -6.95
CA ASP A 716 -17.89 -32.64 -7.56
C ASP A 716 -19.23 -33.13 -6.99
N GLY A 717 -20.30 -32.94 -7.76
CA GLY A 717 -21.64 -33.40 -7.38
C GLY A 717 -21.79 -34.93 -7.29
N LYS A 718 -20.85 -35.71 -7.84
CA LYS A 718 -20.91 -37.18 -8.00
C LYS A 718 -19.83 -37.93 -7.21
N LEU A 719 -19.14 -37.27 -6.28
CA LEU A 719 -18.04 -37.85 -5.51
C LEU A 719 -18.42 -39.18 -4.82
N GLU A 720 -17.60 -40.22 -4.99
CA GLU A 720 -17.78 -41.50 -4.28
C GLU A 720 -17.55 -41.33 -2.77
N GLU A 721 -18.24 -42.09 -1.93
CA GLU A 721 -18.11 -41.93 -0.47
C GLU A 721 -16.69 -42.25 0.05
N LYS A 722 -15.94 -43.16 -0.60
CA LYS A 722 -14.51 -43.35 -0.28
C LYS A 722 -13.67 -42.11 -0.56
N ALA A 723 -13.94 -41.41 -1.65
CA ALA A 723 -13.25 -40.18 -2.01
C ALA A 723 -13.68 -39.03 -1.08
N PHE A 724 -14.96 -38.96 -0.72
CA PHE A 724 -15.48 -38.02 0.29
C PHE A 724 -14.74 -38.14 1.63
N GLU A 725 -14.69 -39.35 2.20
CA GLU A 725 -14.02 -39.60 3.49
C GLU A 725 -12.51 -39.30 3.40
N THR A 726 -11.88 -39.55 2.24
CA THR A 726 -10.47 -39.17 1.98
C THR A 726 -10.28 -37.65 1.97
N CYS A 727 -11.13 -36.89 1.26
CA CYS A 727 -11.05 -35.43 1.22
C CYS A 727 -11.23 -34.81 2.61
N VAL A 728 -12.26 -35.26 3.36
CA VAL A 728 -12.51 -34.80 4.74
C VAL A 728 -11.33 -35.11 5.65
N THR A 729 -10.74 -36.31 5.56
CA THR A 729 -9.55 -36.68 6.33
C THR A 729 -8.34 -35.82 5.97
N ASN A 730 -8.11 -35.54 4.69
CA ASN A 730 -7.03 -34.65 4.24
C ASN A 730 -7.20 -33.24 4.81
N LEU A 731 -8.40 -32.65 4.69
CA LEU A 731 -8.67 -31.29 5.17
C LEU A 731 -8.52 -31.19 6.69
N ILE A 732 -9.06 -32.16 7.45
CA ILE A 732 -8.87 -32.24 8.91
C ILE A 732 -7.38 -32.35 9.27
N THR A 733 -6.63 -33.24 8.61
CA THR A 733 -5.19 -33.44 8.91
C THR A 733 -4.34 -32.22 8.55
N LYS A 734 -4.75 -31.45 7.54
CA LYS A 734 -4.01 -30.31 6.99
C LYS A 734 -4.33 -29.00 7.72
N TYR A 735 -5.55 -28.83 8.21
CA TYR A 735 -6.08 -27.61 8.83
C TYR A 735 -6.61 -27.85 10.25
N ALA A 736 -6.00 -28.79 10.99
CA ALA A 736 -6.42 -29.19 12.35
C ALA A 736 -6.45 -28.03 13.36
N ASP A 737 -5.61 -27.01 13.16
CA ASP A 737 -5.55 -25.81 14.01
C ASP A 737 -6.62 -24.74 13.61
N ASP A 738 -7.31 -24.93 12.47
CA ASP A 738 -8.28 -23.98 11.90
C ASP A 738 -9.75 -24.45 12.04
N ILE A 739 -10.01 -25.75 12.21
CA ILE A 739 -11.38 -26.34 12.23
C ILE A 739 -11.60 -27.40 13.31
N GLU A 740 -12.83 -27.45 13.83
CA GLU A 740 -13.30 -28.47 14.76
C GLU A 740 -13.54 -29.82 14.05
N ALA A 741 -12.47 -30.62 14.01
CA ALA A 741 -12.41 -31.91 13.33
C ALA A 741 -13.56 -32.89 13.64
N HIS A 742 -14.16 -32.82 14.83
CA HIS A 742 -15.28 -33.69 15.21
C HIS A 742 -16.57 -33.37 14.43
N TYR A 743 -16.90 -32.09 14.25
CA TYR A 743 -18.17 -31.65 13.66
C TYR A 743 -18.08 -31.44 12.15
N PHE A 744 -16.90 -31.07 11.63
CA PHE A 744 -16.68 -30.74 10.22
C PHE A 744 -17.24 -31.77 9.24
N LYS A 745 -17.13 -33.08 9.52
CA LYS A 745 -17.61 -34.15 8.64
C LYS A 745 -19.12 -34.07 8.37
N ASP A 746 -19.93 -33.95 9.42
CA ASP A 746 -21.39 -33.96 9.31
C ASP A 746 -21.92 -32.58 8.91
N GLU A 747 -21.24 -31.51 9.32
CA GLU A 747 -21.44 -30.15 8.82
C GLU A 747 -21.28 -30.07 7.29
N VAL A 748 -20.21 -30.65 6.74
CA VAL A 748 -19.97 -30.77 5.29
C VAL A 748 -21.05 -31.62 4.61
N LYS A 749 -21.43 -32.78 5.18
CA LYS A 749 -22.52 -33.61 4.60
C LYS A 749 -23.85 -32.85 4.58
N HIS A 750 -24.14 -32.03 5.59
CA HIS A 750 -25.32 -31.16 5.63
C HIS A 750 -25.22 -30.02 4.59
N PHE A 751 -24.11 -29.28 4.56
CA PHE A 751 -23.93 -28.15 3.64
C PHE A 751 -24.01 -28.54 2.17
N ILE A 752 -23.35 -29.64 1.78
CA ILE A 752 -23.40 -30.14 0.39
C ILE A 752 -24.81 -30.59 -0.01
N LYS A 753 -25.62 -31.09 0.93
CA LYS A 753 -27.02 -31.41 0.67
C LYS A 753 -27.86 -30.14 0.47
N TYR A 754 -27.60 -29.09 1.24
CA TYR A 754 -28.26 -27.80 1.10
C TYR A 754 -27.90 -27.12 -0.23
N THR A 755 -26.62 -26.96 -0.55
CA THR A 755 -26.18 -26.30 -1.80
C THR A 755 -26.56 -27.06 -3.06
N LYS A 756 -26.70 -28.39 -3.01
CA LYS A 756 -27.28 -29.20 -4.11
C LYS A 756 -28.75 -28.87 -4.37
N ASN A 757 -29.55 -28.55 -3.34
CA ASN A 757 -30.94 -28.11 -3.52
C ASN A 757 -31.00 -26.70 -4.14
N GLU A 758 -30.18 -25.78 -3.64
CA GLU A 758 -30.05 -24.40 -4.16
C GLU A 758 -29.31 -24.32 -5.52
N LYS A 759 -28.81 -25.46 -6.04
CA LYS A 759 -28.05 -25.59 -7.30
C LYS A 759 -26.75 -24.78 -7.33
N VAL A 760 -26.17 -24.47 -6.17
CA VAL A 760 -24.93 -23.69 -6.03
C VAL A 760 -23.72 -24.62 -6.10
N THR A 761 -22.89 -24.45 -7.15
CA THR A 761 -21.73 -25.32 -7.43
C THR A 761 -20.38 -24.58 -7.50
N ASN A 762 -20.39 -23.26 -7.34
CA ASN A 762 -19.18 -22.42 -7.35
C ASN A 762 -18.77 -22.12 -5.89
N PRO A 763 -17.57 -22.51 -5.42
CA PRO A 763 -17.09 -22.23 -4.06
C PRO A 763 -17.16 -20.75 -3.66
N MET A 764 -17.05 -19.82 -4.61
CA MET A 764 -17.25 -18.39 -4.36
C MET A 764 -18.69 -18.07 -3.94
N HIS A 765 -19.68 -18.66 -4.61
CA HIS A 765 -21.09 -18.43 -4.29
C HIS A 765 -21.51 -19.21 -3.03
N MET A 766 -20.89 -20.36 -2.78
CA MET A 766 -21.02 -21.09 -1.51
C MET A 766 -20.53 -20.24 -0.33
N TYR A 767 -19.39 -19.57 -0.47
CA TYR A 767 -18.86 -18.69 0.58
C TYR A 767 -19.79 -17.50 0.86
N LYS A 768 -20.26 -16.82 -0.19
CA LYS A 768 -21.21 -15.70 -0.03
C LYS A 768 -22.54 -16.15 0.58
N LEU A 769 -23.08 -17.30 0.16
CA LEU A 769 -24.28 -17.90 0.78
C LEU A 769 -24.12 -18.18 2.28
N ILE A 770 -22.89 -18.45 2.76
CA ILE A 770 -22.63 -18.54 4.22
C ILE A 770 -22.54 -17.14 4.86
N LYS A 771 -21.90 -16.18 4.19
CA LYS A 771 -21.86 -14.77 4.66
C LYS A 771 -23.24 -14.12 4.72
N ASP A 772 -24.18 -14.52 3.87
CA ASP A 772 -25.56 -14.04 3.80
C ASP A 772 -26.46 -14.59 4.94
N GLY A 773 -25.87 -15.13 6.02
CA GLY A 773 -26.58 -15.41 7.29
C GLY A 773 -26.49 -16.85 7.82
N LEU A 774 -25.58 -17.69 7.31
CA LEU A 774 -25.42 -19.09 7.75
C LEU A 774 -24.11 -19.37 8.50
N GLN A 775 -23.32 -18.35 8.85
CA GLN A 775 -22.01 -18.49 9.53
C GLN A 775 -22.11 -19.36 10.79
N SER A 776 -23.16 -19.17 11.60
CA SER A 776 -23.41 -19.92 12.83
C SER A 776 -23.84 -21.38 12.62
N THR A 777 -24.24 -21.74 11.39
CA THR A 777 -24.69 -23.09 11.02
C THR A 777 -23.57 -23.89 10.34
N PHE A 778 -22.64 -23.21 9.65
CA PHE A 778 -21.58 -23.83 8.86
C PHE A 778 -20.19 -23.15 9.06
N PRO A 779 -19.69 -23.01 10.31
CA PRO A 779 -18.48 -22.25 10.60
C PRO A 779 -17.18 -22.91 10.11
N ASN A 780 -17.07 -24.24 10.17
CA ASN A 780 -15.88 -24.95 9.70
C ASN A 780 -15.84 -24.98 8.16
N VAL A 781 -17.00 -25.10 7.53
CA VAL A 781 -17.15 -24.95 6.07
C VAL A 781 -16.84 -23.52 5.62
N GLU A 782 -17.25 -22.49 6.38
CA GLU A 782 -16.84 -21.11 6.11
C GLU A 782 -15.31 -21.01 6.05
N THR A 783 -14.62 -21.48 7.11
CA THR A 783 -13.17 -21.44 7.21
C THR A 783 -12.48 -22.14 6.04
N ILE A 784 -12.89 -23.37 5.71
CA ILE A 784 -12.28 -24.13 4.60
C ILE A 784 -12.54 -23.47 3.23
N LEU A 785 -13.71 -22.88 3.01
CA LEU A 785 -14.00 -22.10 1.78
C LEU A 785 -13.20 -20.79 1.72
N LYS A 786 -13.03 -20.08 2.85
CA LYS A 786 -12.18 -18.88 2.94
C LYS A 786 -10.72 -19.21 2.61
N ILE A 787 -10.21 -20.30 3.18
CA ILE A 787 -8.88 -20.86 2.90
C ILE A 787 -8.74 -21.19 1.41
N PHE A 788 -9.72 -21.87 0.81
CA PHE A 788 -9.68 -22.23 -0.61
C PHE A 788 -9.62 -21.01 -1.55
N LEU A 789 -10.47 -20.00 -1.33
CA LEU A 789 -10.52 -18.79 -2.15
C LEU A 789 -9.27 -17.90 -1.98
N THR A 790 -8.66 -17.95 -0.79
CA THR A 790 -7.39 -17.29 -0.46
C THR A 790 -6.20 -17.87 -1.24
N LEU A 791 -6.27 -19.09 -1.76
CA LEU A 791 -5.20 -19.67 -2.58
C LEU A 791 -5.05 -18.92 -3.93
N PRO A 792 -3.84 -18.41 -4.25
CA PRO A 792 -3.56 -17.80 -5.55
C PRO A 792 -3.38 -18.86 -6.63
N ILE A 793 -3.58 -18.46 -7.89
CA ILE A 793 -3.21 -19.24 -9.08
C ILE A 793 -2.10 -18.57 -9.91
N CYS A 794 -1.79 -17.30 -9.63
CA CYS A 794 -0.89 -16.49 -10.43
C CYS A 794 -0.25 -15.39 -9.59
N ASN A 795 0.98 -14.99 -9.92
CA ASN A 795 1.66 -13.84 -9.30
C ASN A 795 1.50 -12.52 -10.11
N ALA A 796 0.53 -12.44 -11.04
CA ALA A 796 0.47 -11.38 -12.05
C ALA A 796 0.30 -9.94 -11.50
N SER A 797 -0.25 -9.79 -10.29
CA SER A 797 -0.26 -8.49 -9.61
C SER A 797 1.17 -8.01 -9.25
N GLY A 798 2.11 -8.93 -9.05
CA GLY A 798 3.54 -8.65 -8.96
C GLY A 798 4.11 -8.14 -10.28
N GLU A 799 3.89 -8.86 -11.39
CA GLU A 799 4.28 -8.40 -12.74
C GLU A 799 3.69 -7.02 -13.09
N ARG A 800 2.43 -6.76 -12.70
CA ARG A 800 1.77 -5.45 -12.86
C ARG A 800 2.45 -4.37 -12.02
N SER A 801 2.83 -4.68 -10.77
CA SER A 801 3.52 -3.72 -9.89
C SER A 801 4.80 -3.18 -10.54
N PHE A 802 5.57 -4.01 -11.27
CA PHE A 802 6.78 -3.57 -11.98
C PHE A 802 6.51 -2.53 -13.08
N SER A 803 5.30 -2.52 -13.64
CA SER A 803 4.86 -1.49 -14.59
C SER A 803 4.46 -0.19 -13.90
N VAL A 804 4.09 -0.24 -12.61
CA VAL A 804 4.00 0.95 -11.74
C VAL A 804 5.40 1.43 -11.36
N LEU A 805 6.31 0.51 -10.97
CA LEU A 805 7.71 0.82 -10.63
C LEU A 805 8.43 1.58 -11.74
N LYS A 806 8.26 1.20 -13.02
CA LYS A 806 8.88 1.93 -14.15
C LYS A 806 8.34 3.35 -14.36
N ARG A 807 7.11 3.65 -13.91
CA ARG A 807 6.56 5.02 -13.92
C ARG A 807 7.02 5.80 -12.69
N VAL A 808 7.03 5.16 -11.52
CA VAL A 808 7.34 5.78 -10.22
C VAL A 808 8.85 5.92 -9.97
N LYS A 809 9.71 5.09 -10.57
CA LYS A 809 11.16 5.27 -10.72
C LYS A 809 11.49 5.53 -12.20
N ASN A 810 11.03 6.66 -12.75
CA ASN A 810 11.44 7.10 -14.08
C ASN A 810 12.77 7.91 -14.03
N TYR A 811 13.35 8.19 -15.19
CA TYR A 811 14.64 8.89 -15.30
C TYR A 811 14.64 10.25 -14.57
N LEU A 812 13.56 11.02 -14.70
CA LEU A 812 13.41 12.36 -14.13
C LEU A 812 13.44 12.40 -12.59
N ARG A 813 13.08 11.31 -11.91
CA ARG A 813 13.16 11.20 -10.45
C ARG A 813 14.53 10.76 -9.95
N ASN A 814 15.23 9.92 -10.72
CA ASN A 814 16.52 9.34 -10.29
C ASN A 814 17.72 10.26 -10.58
N ARG A 815 17.60 11.23 -11.50
CA ARG A 815 18.71 12.11 -11.95
C ARG A 815 19.14 13.22 -10.94
N TYR A 816 18.84 13.06 -9.65
CA TYR A 816 19.29 13.95 -8.57
C TYR A 816 20.64 13.53 -7.95
N VAL A 817 21.31 12.55 -8.57
CA VAL A 817 22.63 12.02 -8.20
C VAL A 817 23.58 12.21 -9.39
N ASP A 818 24.84 12.54 -9.11
CA ASP A 818 25.99 12.58 -10.04
C ASP A 818 26.13 13.74 -11.07
N TYR A 819 25.67 14.96 -10.77
CA TYR A 819 26.16 16.19 -11.45
C TYR A 819 26.30 17.41 -10.51
N GLU A 820 27.35 17.41 -9.69
CA GLU A 820 28.21 18.61 -9.64
C GLU A 820 29.27 18.45 -10.74
N ASP A 821 29.67 19.53 -11.40
CA ASP A 821 30.64 19.58 -12.51
C ASP A 821 30.37 18.71 -13.75
N GLU A 822 29.44 19.14 -14.63
CA GLU A 822 29.70 19.25 -16.09
C GLU A 822 28.59 20.01 -16.84
N GLU A 823 28.96 21.05 -17.62
CA GLU A 823 28.03 21.71 -18.57
C GLU A 823 27.94 20.91 -19.87
N THR A 824 26.97 19.98 -19.95
CA THR A 824 26.64 19.25 -21.19
C THR A 824 25.21 19.49 -21.66
N ASP A 825 25.08 20.00 -22.89
CA ASP A 825 23.81 20.45 -23.49
C ASP A 825 23.02 19.30 -24.14
N CYS A 826 22.41 18.45 -23.30
CA CYS A 826 21.59 17.31 -23.73
C CYS A 826 20.20 17.72 -24.27
N SER A 827 20.15 18.50 -25.35
CA SER A 827 18.91 18.99 -25.97
C SER A 827 18.23 17.99 -26.94
N SER A 828 18.77 16.79 -27.14
CA SER A 828 18.34 15.85 -28.20
C SER A 828 17.28 14.82 -27.81
N ASP A 829 17.25 14.36 -26.56
CA ASP A 829 16.62 13.07 -26.19
C ASP A 829 15.24 13.23 -25.53
N ILE A 830 14.41 14.17 -26.03
CA ILE A 830 13.00 14.31 -25.65
C ILE A 830 12.11 14.01 -26.87
N SER A 831 11.94 12.72 -27.15
CA SER A 831 10.93 12.17 -28.06
C SER A 831 10.26 10.95 -27.41
N GLU A 832 8.99 10.72 -27.73
CA GLU A 832 8.20 9.57 -27.27
C GLU A 832 7.90 9.54 -25.74
N VAL A 833 7.22 10.58 -25.27
CA VAL A 833 6.18 10.42 -24.24
C VAL A 833 4.82 10.49 -24.94
N ASP A 834 4.15 9.35 -25.12
CA ASP A 834 2.83 9.25 -25.74
C ASP A 834 1.72 9.87 -24.86
N LEU A 835 1.63 11.20 -24.88
CA LEU A 835 0.44 11.92 -24.46
C LEU A 835 -0.57 11.95 -25.61
N ASN A 836 -1.32 10.84 -25.76
CA ASN A 836 -2.50 10.78 -26.64
C ASN A 836 -3.61 11.69 -26.10
N LEU A 837 -3.54 12.99 -26.45
CA LEU A 837 -4.50 14.01 -26.03
C LEU A 837 -4.68 15.09 -27.11
N ASP A 838 -5.04 14.68 -28.33
CA ASP A 838 -5.15 15.62 -29.47
C ASP A 838 -6.44 15.44 -30.30
N THR A 839 -7.56 15.89 -29.73
CA THR A 839 -8.78 16.21 -30.47
C THR A 839 -9.38 17.54 -30.00
N TYR A 840 -8.71 18.67 -30.25
CA TYR A 840 -9.36 19.95 -30.61
C TYR A 840 -8.35 20.97 -31.16
N LYS A 841 -8.61 21.54 -32.35
CA LYS A 841 -7.75 22.56 -33.01
C LYS A 841 -8.35 23.96 -32.95
N THR A 842 -7.59 24.92 -32.42
CA THR A 842 -7.63 26.37 -32.73
C THR A 842 -6.26 26.96 -32.37
N SER A 843 -5.37 27.30 -33.31
CA SER A 843 -5.37 28.43 -34.26
C SER A 843 -4.73 29.74 -33.74
N THR A 844 -3.43 29.89 -34.05
CA THR A 844 -2.72 31.14 -34.42
C THR A 844 -2.57 32.34 -33.46
N SER A 845 -1.33 32.51 -32.99
CA SER A 845 -0.49 33.73 -33.12
C SER A 845 -0.83 35.03 -32.37
N ASN A 846 0.10 35.52 -31.52
CA ASN A 846 0.98 36.63 -31.94
C ASN A 846 2.13 37.01 -30.96
N ARG A 847 3.31 37.24 -31.58
CA ARG A 847 4.38 38.24 -31.31
C ARG A 847 5.06 38.39 -29.93
N LEU A 848 6.40 38.41 -30.02
CA LEU A 848 7.34 38.96 -29.05
C LEU A 848 7.10 40.46 -28.79
N ILE A 849 7.43 40.91 -27.58
CA ILE A 849 8.41 42.01 -27.35
C ILE A 849 9.31 41.59 -26.18
N SER A 850 10.63 41.81 -26.28
CA SER A 850 11.55 41.79 -25.16
C SER A 850 12.06 43.21 -24.86
N LEU A 851 12.28 43.53 -23.59
CA LEU A 851 13.10 44.67 -23.20
C LEU A 851 13.87 44.35 -21.92
N THR A 852 15.16 44.66 -21.94
CA THR A 852 16.14 44.49 -20.86
C THR A 852 16.48 45.85 -20.26
N ASP A 853 16.67 45.94 -18.94
CA ASP A 853 17.84 46.67 -18.40
C ASP A 853 18.15 46.23 -16.93
N PRO A 854 19.43 46.14 -16.50
CA PRO A 854 19.79 45.71 -15.16
C PRO A 854 20.42 46.81 -14.29
N LYS A 855 20.08 46.88 -12.99
CA LYS A 855 20.84 47.67 -12.00
C LYS A 855 21.14 46.88 -10.71
N TYR A 856 22.41 46.55 -10.55
CA TYR A 856 23.30 46.91 -9.42
C TYR A 856 22.66 47.26 -8.05
N LYS A 857 23.23 46.85 -6.91
CA LYS A 857 24.26 45.84 -6.56
C LYS A 857 24.35 45.79 -5.02
N GLN A 858 24.91 44.69 -4.46
CA GLN A 858 25.54 44.60 -3.12
C GLN A 858 24.74 45.03 -1.87
N LEU A 859 24.56 44.09 -0.93
CA LEU A 859 25.29 44.13 0.36
C LEU A 859 25.14 42.80 1.12
N THR A 860 26.17 42.46 1.90
CA THR A 860 26.26 41.31 2.81
C THR A 860 27.11 41.74 4.03
N PRO A 861 27.23 40.93 5.10
CA PRO A 861 26.34 39.88 5.61
C PRO A 861 25.81 40.21 7.02
N PHE A 862 24.88 39.42 7.57
CA PHE A 862 24.81 39.22 9.03
C PHE A 862 24.31 37.81 9.37
N VAL A 863 24.92 37.20 10.39
CA VAL A 863 24.54 35.86 10.89
C VAL A 863 23.80 36.01 12.20
N SER A 864 22.62 35.41 12.31
CA SER A 864 21.96 35.11 13.58
C SER A 864 21.54 33.65 13.61
N LYS A 865 21.97 32.92 14.64
CA LYS A 865 21.46 31.57 14.92
C LYS A 865 20.08 31.71 15.58
N SER A 866 19.07 31.03 15.07
CA SER A 866 17.85 30.73 15.81
C SER A 866 17.53 29.24 15.70
N SER A 867 17.10 28.64 16.81
CA SER A 867 16.99 27.19 16.94
C SER A 867 15.73 26.66 16.25
N GLN A 868 15.89 25.76 15.28
CA GLN A 868 14.77 24.98 14.76
C GLN A 868 14.33 23.91 15.76
N MET A 869 13.04 23.87 16.06
CA MET A 869 12.42 22.90 16.96
C MET A 869 12.29 21.54 16.23
N ARG A 870 13.27 20.65 16.41
CA ARG A 870 13.18 19.27 15.89
C ARG A 870 12.20 18.45 16.74
N LEU A 871 11.25 17.79 16.09
CA LEU A 871 10.41 16.78 16.73
C LEU A 871 11.25 15.57 17.13
N GLY A 872 11.48 15.39 18.42
CA GLY A 872 12.20 14.24 18.98
C GLY A 872 11.36 12.96 18.94
N LEU A 873 11.49 12.19 17.86
CA LEU A 873 11.19 10.76 17.86
C LEU A 873 12.42 9.97 18.39
N PRO A 874 12.24 8.76 18.95
CA PRO A 874 13.36 7.91 19.33
C PRO A 874 14.21 7.58 18.09
N SER A 875 15.54 7.52 18.28
CA SER A 875 16.49 7.26 17.21
C SER A 875 16.46 5.79 16.77
N THR A 876 15.52 5.44 15.90
CA THR A 876 15.83 4.49 14.83
C THR A 876 16.77 5.18 13.85
N ASP A 877 17.86 4.52 13.47
CA ASP A 877 18.73 5.02 12.42
C ASP A 877 17.99 4.95 11.08
N VAL A 878 17.33 6.05 10.73
CA VAL A 878 16.93 6.33 9.34
C VAL A 878 18.23 6.60 8.58
N VAL A 879 18.89 5.53 8.17
CA VAL A 879 19.89 5.55 7.11
C VAL A 879 19.21 6.16 5.90
N GLY A 880 19.55 7.42 5.63
CA GLY A 880 18.98 8.15 4.51
C GLY A 880 19.40 7.46 3.21
N ASP A 881 18.46 6.72 2.61
CA ASP A 881 18.53 6.33 1.22
C ASP A 881 18.83 7.61 0.42
N ARG A 882 19.87 7.61 -0.41
CA ARG A 882 20.24 8.81 -1.22
C ARG A 882 19.18 9.14 -2.27
N PHE A 883 18.24 8.23 -2.45
CA PHE A 883 17.02 8.37 -3.23
C PHE A 883 15.90 8.80 -2.28
N GLY A 884 15.23 9.92 -2.56
CA GLY A 884 14.26 10.52 -1.64
C GLY A 884 13.16 9.55 -1.16
N VAL A 885 12.67 9.79 0.06
CA VAL A 885 11.62 9.00 0.74
C VAL A 885 10.34 8.87 -0.12
N SER A 886 10.16 9.75 -1.11
CA SER A 886 9.03 9.75 -2.04
C SER A 886 8.79 8.42 -2.75
N ASP A 887 9.80 7.72 -3.27
CA ASP A 887 9.52 6.79 -4.39
C ASP A 887 8.90 5.44 -3.96
N ARG A 888 9.32 4.85 -2.83
CA ARG A 888 8.62 3.66 -2.28
C ARG A 888 7.25 4.01 -1.68
N ALA A 889 7.12 5.20 -1.08
CA ALA A 889 5.88 5.67 -0.48
C ALA A 889 4.83 6.04 -1.55
N VAL A 890 5.22 6.78 -2.59
CA VAL A 890 4.37 7.05 -3.76
C VAL A 890 4.07 5.77 -4.53
N ALA A 891 4.97 4.78 -4.61
CA ALA A 891 4.63 3.48 -5.21
C ALA A 891 3.50 2.78 -4.43
N ALA A 892 3.54 2.79 -3.09
CA ALA A 892 2.47 2.24 -2.26
C ALA A 892 1.15 3.01 -2.45
N ILE A 893 1.16 4.34 -2.29
CA ILE A 893 -0.04 5.19 -2.48
C ILE A 893 -0.63 5.01 -3.88
N ALA A 894 0.21 5.08 -4.92
CA ALA A 894 -0.21 4.91 -6.31
C ALA A 894 -0.80 3.50 -6.55
N SER A 895 -0.17 2.44 -6.04
CA SER A 895 -0.68 1.08 -6.25
C SER A 895 -1.99 0.81 -5.52
N CYS A 896 -2.19 1.36 -4.31
CA CYS A 896 -3.47 1.24 -3.60
C CYS A 896 -4.59 1.98 -4.31
N VAL A 897 -4.32 3.21 -4.77
CA VAL A 897 -5.32 4.00 -5.53
C VAL A 897 -5.61 3.41 -6.90
N LEU A 898 -4.60 2.87 -7.61
CA LEU A 898 -4.77 2.36 -8.97
C LEU A 898 -5.35 0.93 -9.06
N HIS A 899 -5.21 0.10 -8.02
CA HIS A 899 -5.48 -1.34 -8.17
C HIS A 899 -6.74 -1.85 -7.45
N ASP A 900 -7.35 -1.10 -6.53
CA ASP A 900 -8.69 -1.46 -5.98
C ASP A 900 -9.49 -0.32 -5.30
N VAL A 901 -8.98 0.91 -5.22
CA VAL A 901 -9.72 2.04 -4.61
C VAL A 901 -10.33 2.93 -5.69
N GLY A 902 -11.55 2.57 -6.12
CA GLY A 902 -12.49 3.53 -6.72
C GLY A 902 -12.57 4.77 -5.82
N PRO A 903 -12.71 5.98 -6.40
CA PRO A 903 -12.33 7.22 -5.73
C PRO A 903 -12.96 7.34 -4.35
N ILE A 904 -12.12 7.59 -3.34
CA ILE A 904 -12.58 7.90 -1.97
C ILE A 904 -13.49 9.13 -2.06
N THR A 905 -14.80 8.88 -2.16
CA THR A 905 -15.86 9.87 -2.11
C THR A 905 -15.84 10.47 -0.71
N GLY A 906 -15.94 11.80 -0.64
CA GLY A 906 -15.56 12.53 0.56
C GLY A 906 -16.46 12.21 1.75
N ASN A 907 -15.90 11.56 2.77
CA ASN A 907 -16.36 11.59 4.17
C ASN A 907 -15.29 11.08 5.16
N ASN A 908 -14.00 11.32 4.87
CA ASN A 908 -12.89 10.97 5.78
C ASN A 908 -11.65 11.87 5.59
N SER A 909 -11.85 13.19 5.46
CA SER A 909 -10.75 14.17 5.49
C SER A 909 -10.18 14.42 6.89
N ASP A 910 -10.89 13.97 7.93
CA ASP A 910 -10.75 14.53 9.28
C ASP A 910 -9.99 13.59 10.24
N LEU A 911 -9.77 12.32 9.85
CA LEU A 911 -9.04 11.32 10.63
C LEU A 911 -7.51 11.51 10.66
N VAL A 912 -6.94 12.36 9.80
CA VAL A 912 -5.48 12.61 9.75
C VAL A 912 -5.00 13.53 10.89
N VAL A 913 -5.89 13.92 11.82
CA VAL A 913 -5.57 14.78 12.97
C VAL A 913 -5.45 13.94 14.24
N ASP A 914 -4.22 13.51 14.55
CA ASP A 914 -3.86 12.91 15.85
C ASP A 914 -4.16 13.89 17.00
N THR A 915 -5.28 13.67 17.68
CA THR A 915 -5.76 14.49 18.79
C THR A 915 -4.89 14.38 20.05
N LYS A 916 -4.00 13.39 20.15
CA LYS A 916 -3.11 13.19 21.31
C LYS A 916 -1.83 14.04 21.25
N LYS A 917 -1.51 14.67 20.11
CA LYS A 917 -0.35 15.57 19.99
C LYS A 917 -0.54 16.98 20.59
N LEU A 918 -1.74 17.36 21.01
CA LEU A 918 -2.07 18.71 21.51
C LEU A 918 -1.77 18.96 23.01
N GLN A 919 -0.75 18.32 23.59
CA GLN A 919 -0.36 18.50 25.02
C GLN A 919 1.15 18.67 25.28
N ARG A 920 1.91 19.36 24.41
CA ARG A 920 3.30 19.76 24.70
C ARG A 920 3.65 21.21 24.33
N GLU A 921 2.87 22.16 24.86
CA GLU A 921 3.22 23.60 24.95
C GLU A 921 3.07 24.13 26.39
N LYS A 922 3.65 23.42 27.37
CA LYS A 922 3.82 23.88 28.76
C LYS A 922 5.14 23.38 29.37
N ALA A 923 6.25 23.81 28.76
CA ALA A 923 7.60 23.83 29.32
C ALA A 923 8.35 24.97 28.64
#